data_AF-A0A1X2I2W1-F1
#
_entry.id   AF-A0A1X2I2W1-F1
#
_cell.length_a   1.000
_cell.length_b   1.000
_cell.length_c   1.000
_cell.angle_alpha   90.00
_cell.angle_beta   90.00
_cell.angle_gamma   90.00
#
_symmetry.space_group_name_H-M   'P 1'
#
loop_
_entity.id
_entity.type
_entity.pdbx_description
1 polymer ?
#
loop_
_entity_poly.entity_id
_entity_poly.type
_entity_poly.pdbx_seq_one_letter_code
_entity_poly.pdbx_strand_id
1 'polypeptide(L)'
;MNTETDKEFIRPSDQEEDGKQVIKETTDKTDLRIIQGKVTVKTVVMSQSVSVPHNWPVARLYAPNEDDEYMDDNEVVETEINKDGTEVVSTTSTVQFPTIKGEPFGIVLVNIKKAAEERTIHCEKKGLDGETSYVALSYRWGELDEQIVAATDDYHARIVSFQLDDFFKLCEAMQREPDLQHIEYVWVDTLCVDQENVEKRKATIYHMNEIYLRAVAIVAVPDLHAAHISATTSANRDAMNLVKEYGRYLYYLLDKSPGAQQSRDEMDNTWMDSLGIPKLDLYRRDFMNHDNTITTSSQSNDRNDDNPCIIQQMMTLMHKRYSEDKAEHGDQLQYRLMVELQRLEWQRQHLDWQRQLVRRKTEITQSMKFLQSIMEDWSNRTWVISEYLLARRKTGKLKFWYNQLSSPELNGYPFFEYNFDQRKPEPFYIHGLSDDYMYDPLYQHRHEFKNQMVELANEFYDSMRRRISSRTALELILQSKASRNEDRFYSIIPLAPKYKHYIKDRHSVSGLGISDMLSVRLQLLKWLDTKDKLNLLFCAQNPITSKTVALLPTFATQLKTIKPGLLMLIRRYDDSNFDYDNPDCVRLSRDDGDSNLNVLWLCPKGYYIRCPRRSVERSFYDEIGGGRGDATNKFWKDVGLDPAKDALDAVSIPLFMSDDQRCGEYDNDDDDRFDDHHEDDDLYYDGKVRSNLQLVGSWEKNAWIQYRFCSDYKRHKIYPSLACHMDQHPEGFRIY
;
A
#
# COMPACT_ATOMS: atom_id res chain seq x y z
N MET A 1 -8.90 -36.43 -16.03
CA MET A 1 -8.43 -36.53 -17.43
C MET A 1 -7.02 -35.95 -17.45
N ASN A 2 -6.03 -36.82 -17.67
CA ASN A 2 -4.61 -36.48 -17.75
C ASN A 2 -4.25 -35.93 -19.13
N THR A 3 -3.34 -34.96 -19.15
CA THR A 3 -2.34 -34.62 -20.20
C THR A 3 -1.47 -33.52 -19.54
N GLU A 4 -0.17 -33.63 -19.25
CA GLU A 4 1.00 -34.06 -20.03
C GLU A 4 1.13 -33.35 -21.39
N THR A 5 2.00 -32.33 -21.45
CA THR A 5 2.76 -31.93 -22.64
C THR A 5 4.11 -31.27 -22.23
N ASP A 6 5.14 -31.77 -22.90
CA ASP A 6 6.60 -31.51 -22.88
C ASP A 6 7.01 -30.03 -23.11
N LYS A 7 8.13 -29.51 -22.60
CA LYS A 7 9.58 -29.77 -22.87
C LYS A 7 10.04 -29.59 -24.33
N GLU A 8 11.16 -28.85 -24.44
CA GLU A 8 12.13 -28.70 -25.55
C GLU A 8 11.88 -27.67 -26.67
N PHE A 9 12.69 -26.60 -26.63
CA PHE A 9 13.34 -26.03 -27.83
C PHE A 9 14.75 -25.55 -27.45
N ILE A 10 15.76 -26.37 -27.77
CA ILE A 10 17.16 -25.96 -27.93
C ILE A 10 17.49 -26.21 -29.40
N ARG A 11 18.04 -25.19 -30.09
CA ARG A 11 18.82 -25.38 -31.32
C ARG A 11 20.19 -24.74 -31.12
N PRO A 12 21.29 -25.39 -31.53
CA PRO A 12 22.60 -24.78 -31.61
C PRO A 12 22.75 -24.08 -32.97
N SER A 13 23.47 -22.97 -33.00
CA SER A 13 24.02 -22.42 -34.24
C SER A 13 25.52 -22.22 -34.05
N ASP A 14 26.27 -23.19 -34.55
CA ASP A 14 27.67 -23.03 -34.92
C ASP A 14 27.73 -22.13 -36.16
N GLN A 15 28.44 -21.00 -36.06
CA GLN A 15 29.16 -20.42 -37.19
C GLN A 15 30.49 -19.86 -36.67
N GLU A 16 31.55 -20.53 -37.10
CA GLU A 16 32.91 -19.99 -37.19
C GLU A 16 32.89 -18.72 -38.05
N GLU A 17 33.50 -17.64 -37.58
CA GLU A 17 34.19 -16.73 -38.49
C GLU A 17 35.41 -16.09 -37.80
N ASP A 18 36.54 -16.27 -38.46
CA ASP A 18 37.88 -15.78 -38.15
C ASP A 18 37.91 -14.24 -38.08
N GLY A 19 38.50 -13.71 -37.02
CA GLY A 19 38.66 -12.27 -36.83
C GLY A 19 39.76 -11.90 -35.84
N LYS A 20 41.01 -12.23 -36.16
CA LYS A 20 42.19 -11.72 -35.44
C LYS A 20 42.24 -10.19 -35.53
N GLN A 21 41.96 -9.50 -34.43
CA GLN A 21 42.46 -8.15 -34.19
C GLN A 21 43.25 -8.11 -32.89
N VAL A 22 44.54 -7.81 -33.07
CA VAL A 22 45.54 -7.54 -32.05
C VAL A 22 45.17 -6.21 -31.37
N ILE A 23 44.77 -6.27 -30.11
CA ILE A 23 44.69 -5.08 -29.24
C ILE A 23 45.96 -5.07 -28.39
N LYS A 24 46.77 -4.04 -28.62
CA LYS A 24 47.94 -3.70 -27.78
C LYS A 24 47.45 -3.29 -26.39
N GLU A 25 47.92 -3.99 -25.37
CA GLU A 25 47.90 -3.50 -23.99
C GLU A 25 48.78 -2.25 -23.88
N THR A 26 48.15 -1.11 -23.65
CA THR A 26 48.80 0.07 -23.08
C THR A 26 48.52 0.08 -21.58
N THR A 27 49.51 -0.36 -20.80
CA THR A 27 49.58 -0.13 -19.36
C THR A 27 49.81 1.34 -19.10
N ASP A 28 48.74 2.07 -18.73
CA ASP A 28 48.87 3.41 -18.16
C ASP A 28 48.85 3.29 -16.63
N LYS A 29 49.99 3.64 -16.02
CA LYS A 29 50.18 3.72 -14.58
C LYS A 29 49.62 5.06 -14.11
N THR A 30 48.47 5.06 -13.47
CA THR A 30 47.95 6.24 -12.79
C THR A 30 48.47 6.26 -11.35
N ASP A 31 49.46 7.12 -11.10
CA ASP A 31 49.98 7.46 -9.78
C ASP A 31 48.89 8.11 -8.90
N LEU A 32 48.33 7.36 -7.95
CA LEU A 32 47.52 7.90 -6.86
C LEU A 32 48.44 8.47 -5.77
N ARG A 33 48.68 9.79 -5.83
CA ARG A 33 49.22 10.55 -4.70
C ARG A 33 48.15 10.71 -3.62
N ILE A 34 48.28 9.91 -2.56
CA ILE A 34 47.53 10.07 -1.31
C ILE A 34 48.03 11.35 -0.62
N ILE A 35 47.19 12.38 -0.56
CA ILE A 35 47.38 13.54 0.32
C ILE A 35 46.82 13.17 1.69
N GLN A 36 47.69 12.86 2.65
CA GLN A 36 47.33 12.76 4.06
C GLN A 36 47.09 14.17 4.63
N GLY A 37 45.85 14.62 4.60
CA GLY A 37 45.39 15.80 5.35
C GLY A 37 44.97 15.39 6.76
N LYS A 38 45.81 15.68 7.77
CA LYS A 38 45.45 15.60 9.20
C LYS A 38 44.36 16.64 9.52
N VAL A 39 43.10 16.23 9.56
CA VAL A 39 42.01 17.04 10.13
C VAL A 39 41.96 16.77 11.63
N THR A 40 42.32 17.77 12.42
CA THR A 40 42.20 17.72 13.89
C THR A 40 40.83 18.27 14.26
N VAL A 41 39.86 17.40 14.53
CA VAL A 41 38.54 17.79 15.04
C VAL A 41 38.67 18.05 16.54
N LYS A 42 38.56 19.31 16.96
CA LYS A 42 38.40 19.70 18.36
C LYS A 42 36.93 19.56 18.74
N THR A 43 36.60 18.53 19.50
CA THR A 43 35.29 18.36 20.14
C THR A 43 35.17 19.38 21.28
N VAL A 44 34.33 20.40 21.11
CA VAL A 44 33.92 21.30 22.19
C VAL A 44 32.62 20.75 22.78
N VAL A 45 32.70 20.21 23.99
CA VAL A 45 31.53 19.79 24.77
C VAL A 45 30.95 21.04 25.43
N MET A 46 29.80 21.52 24.95
CA MET A 46 28.98 22.49 25.66
C MET A 46 27.84 21.76 26.38
N SER A 47 27.95 21.63 27.70
CA SER A 47 26.85 21.23 28.57
C SER A 47 25.97 22.45 28.85
N GLN A 48 24.75 22.49 28.30
CA GLN A 48 23.72 23.42 28.73
C GLN A 48 22.60 22.64 29.43
N SER A 49 22.48 22.88 30.73
CA SER A 49 21.36 22.46 31.56
C SER A 49 20.17 23.38 31.31
N VAL A 50 19.09 22.84 30.74
CA VAL A 50 17.81 23.56 30.58
C VAL A 50 16.85 23.10 31.67
N SER A 51 16.49 24.02 32.55
CA SER A 51 15.43 23.86 33.55
C SER A 51 14.05 24.08 32.92
N VAL A 52 13.13 23.13 33.12
CA VAL A 52 11.73 23.20 32.66
C VAL A 52 10.85 23.75 33.79
N PRO A 53 9.98 24.76 33.56
CA PRO A 53 8.97 25.16 34.54
C PRO A 53 7.71 24.29 34.47
N HIS A 54 7.17 23.99 35.64
CA HIS A 54 5.90 23.31 35.88
C HIS A 54 4.67 24.26 35.83
N ASN A 55 3.51 23.65 35.52
CA ASN A 55 2.11 24.04 35.80
C ASN A 55 1.31 24.81 34.74
N TRP A 56 0.30 24.15 34.14
CA TRP A 56 -1.14 24.27 34.50
C TRP A 56 -2.00 23.22 33.73
N PRO A 57 -3.04 22.60 34.32
CA PRO A 57 -3.92 21.68 33.62
C PRO A 57 -5.16 22.39 33.03
N VAL A 58 -5.47 22.14 31.77
CA VAL A 58 -6.81 22.39 31.21
C VAL A 58 -7.44 21.03 30.93
N ALA A 59 -8.36 20.63 31.80
CA ALA A 59 -9.25 19.50 31.52
C ALA A 59 -10.21 19.91 30.39
N ARG A 60 -10.06 19.28 29.22
CA ARG A 60 -11.12 19.22 28.21
C ARG A 60 -11.58 17.78 28.09
N LEU A 61 -12.82 17.53 28.49
CA LEU A 61 -13.58 16.35 28.16
C LEU A 61 -13.89 16.40 26.65
N TYR A 62 -13.29 15.51 25.88
CA TYR A 62 -13.73 15.21 24.51
C TYR A 62 -14.19 13.76 24.45
N ALA A 63 -15.35 13.55 23.83
CA ALA A 63 -15.91 12.24 23.56
C ALA A 63 -14.96 11.42 22.67
N PRO A 64 -14.77 10.11 22.94
CA PRO A 64 -13.88 9.27 22.16
C PRO A 64 -14.47 8.94 20.77
N ASN A 65 -13.61 8.92 19.75
CA ASN A 65 -13.91 8.33 18.44
C ASN A 65 -14.07 6.81 18.59
N GLU A 66 -15.19 6.27 18.10
CA GLU A 66 -15.57 4.84 18.15
C GLU A 66 -14.84 3.95 17.11
N ASP A 67 -13.87 4.50 16.38
CA ASP A 67 -13.08 3.78 15.36
C ASP A 67 -11.97 2.90 15.94
N ASP A 68 -11.68 3.07 17.24
CA ASP A 68 -10.93 2.11 18.01
C ASP A 68 -11.98 1.21 18.68
N GLU A 69 -12.32 0.05 18.08
CA GLU A 69 -12.75 -1.09 18.88
C GLU A 69 -11.62 -1.30 19.89
N TYR A 70 -11.77 -0.69 21.06
CA TYR A 70 -10.98 -0.96 22.24
C TYR A 70 -10.94 -2.48 22.34
N MET A 71 -9.77 -3.05 22.06
CA MET A 71 -9.34 -4.29 22.72
C MET A 71 -9.16 -3.91 24.20
N ASP A 72 -10.27 -3.59 24.86
CA ASP A 72 -10.32 -3.57 26.30
C ASP A 72 -10.26 -5.04 26.69
N ASP A 73 -9.04 -5.52 26.95
CA ASP A 73 -8.80 -6.77 27.68
C ASP A 73 -9.25 -6.64 29.15
N ASN A 74 -10.25 -5.80 29.45
CA ASN A 74 -11.10 -6.01 30.61
C ASN A 74 -11.92 -7.26 30.31
N GLU A 75 -11.37 -8.38 30.77
CA GLU A 75 -12.10 -9.55 31.23
C GLU A 75 -13.55 -9.17 31.56
N VAL A 76 -14.46 -9.39 30.61
CA VAL A 76 -15.85 -9.63 30.97
C VAL A 76 -15.79 -10.92 31.76
N VAL A 77 -15.67 -10.80 33.07
CA VAL A 77 -16.10 -11.83 33.99
C VAL A 77 -17.59 -11.99 33.69
N GLU A 78 -17.91 -12.89 32.76
CA GLU A 78 -19.24 -13.47 32.70
C GLU A 78 -19.43 -14.17 34.04
N THR A 79 -20.02 -13.46 35.00
CA THR A 79 -20.63 -14.09 36.17
C THR A 79 -21.81 -14.91 35.66
N GLU A 80 -21.52 -16.11 35.15
CA GLU A 80 -22.49 -17.19 35.22
C GLU A 80 -22.77 -17.42 36.70
N ILE A 81 -23.95 -17.02 37.16
CA ILE A 81 -24.48 -17.45 38.44
C ILE A 81 -24.83 -18.93 38.29
N ASN A 82 -23.82 -19.78 38.38
CA ASN A 82 -24.00 -21.20 38.66
C ASN A 82 -24.31 -21.34 40.15
N LYS A 83 -25.43 -22.01 40.43
CA LYS A 83 -26.03 -22.17 41.77
C LYS A 83 -25.23 -23.06 42.72
N ASP A 84 -24.07 -23.57 42.34
CA ASP A 84 -23.23 -24.42 43.17
C ASP A 84 -21.80 -23.84 43.22
N GLY A 85 -21.45 -23.26 44.37
CA GLY A 85 -20.22 -22.50 44.60
C GLY A 85 -18.94 -23.32 44.46
N THR A 86 -18.45 -23.45 43.23
CA THR A 86 -17.10 -23.93 42.94
C THR A 86 -16.45 -22.97 41.94
N GLU A 87 -15.44 -22.22 42.40
CA GLU A 87 -14.65 -21.33 41.54
C GLU A 87 -13.93 -22.15 40.46
N VAL A 88 -14.31 -21.95 39.20
CA VAL A 88 -13.56 -22.44 38.03
C VAL A 88 -12.87 -21.24 37.41
N VAL A 89 -11.56 -21.14 37.59
CA VAL A 89 -10.69 -20.18 36.90
C VAL A 89 -10.71 -20.52 35.40
N SER A 90 -11.22 -19.60 34.58
CA SER A 90 -11.26 -19.74 33.12
C SER A 90 -9.84 -19.58 32.56
N THR A 91 -9.12 -20.70 32.42
CA THR A 91 -7.86 -20.73 31.67
C THR A 91 -8.15 -20.53 30.19
N THR A 92 -7.65 -19.43 29.62
CA THR A 92 -7.60 -19.23 28.17
C THR A 92 -6.99 -20.47 27.52
N SER A 93 -7.80 -21.15 26.69
CA SER A 93 -7.42 -22.39 26.01
C SER A 93 -6.32 -22.10 24.99
N THR A 94 -5.07 -22.13 25.47
CA THR A 94 -3.90 -22.19 24.61
C THR A 94 -3.94 -23.57 23.97
N VAL A 95 -4.13 -23.63 22.65
CA VAL A 95 -4.11 -24.88 21.89
C VAL A 95 -2.77 -25.55 22.15
N GLN A 96 -2.75 -26.57 23.02
CA GLN A 96 -1.53 -27.33 23.33
C GLN A 96 -1.23 -28.22 22.12
N PHE A 97 -0.22 -27.83 21.35
CA PHE A 97 0.34 -28.69 20.32
C PHE A 97 0.98 -29.92 20.99
N PRO A 98 0.83 -31.12 20.41
CA PRO A 98 1.37 -32.34 20.98
C PRO A 98 2.89 -32.21 21.11
N THR A 99 3.34 -31.90 22.33
CA THR A 99 4.75 -31.85 22.68
C THR A 99 5.24 -33.29 22.78
N ILE A 100 6.23 -33.65 21.96
CA ILE A 100 6.98 -34.89 22.15
C ILE A 100 7.57 -34.82 23.56
N LYS A 101 7.17 -35.74 24.44
CA LYS A 101 7.35 -35.65 25.89
C LYS A 101 8.79 -35.25 26.28
N GLY A 102 8.95 -33.99 26.70
CA GLY A 102 9.96 -33.55 27.67
C GLY A 102 11.04 -32.58 27.21
N GLU A 103 11.29 -32.40 25.91
CA GLU A 103 12.32 -31.47 25.46
C GLU A 103 11.72 -30.11 25.03
N PRO A 104 12.22 -28.98 25.56
CA PRO A 104 11.77 -27.66 25.13
C PRO A 104 12.05 -27.48 23.64
N PHE A 105 11.12 -26.83 22.93
CA PHE A 105 11.27 -26.61 21.49
C PHE A 105 12.50 -25.72 21.22
N GLY A 106 13.45 -26.24 20.43
CA GLY A 106 14.68 -25.52 20.09
C GLY A 106 14.53 -24.72 18.79
N ILE A 107 14.98 -23.48 18.80
CA ILE A 107 15.08 -22.61 17.61
C ILE A 107 16.55 -22.42 17.22
N VAL A 108 16.80 -22.21 15.94
CA VAL A 108 18.10 -21.80 15.42
C VAL A 108 18.11 -20.28 15.29
N LEU A 109 19.22 -19.63 15.63
CA LEU A 109 19.39 -18.19 15.57
C LEU A 109 20.74 -17.84 14.93
N VAL A 110 20.80 -16.74 14.19
CA VAL A 110 22.04 -16.24 13.57
C VAL A 110 22.71 -15.22 14.50
N ASN A 111 24.02 -15.35 14.72
CA ASN A 111 24.80 -14.38 15.50
C ASN A 111 25.03 -13.09 14.67
N ILE A 112 24.42 -11.98 15.10
CA ILE A 112 24.46 -10.69 14.41
C ILE A 112 25.90 -10.15 14.34
N LYS A 113 26.68 -10.38 15.42
CA LYS A 113 28.05 -9.88 15.51
C LYS A 113 28.95 -10.47 14.44
N LYS A 114 29.00 -11.81 14.39
CA LYS A 114 29.78 -12.56 13.41
C LYS A 114 29.32 -12.27 11.98
N ALA A 115 28.01 -12.18 11.75
CA ALA A 115 27.47 -11.87 10.43
C ALA A 115 27.96 -10.50 9.92
N ALA A 116 28.00 -9.46 10.75
CA ALA A 116 28.47 -8.15 10.27
C ALA A 116 29.99 -8.02 10.20
N GLU A 117 30.72 -8.51 11.22
CA GLU A 117 32.18 -8.30 11.32
C GLU A 117 32.97 -9.30 10.46
N GLU A 118 32.56 -10.57 10.49
CA GLU A 118 33.28 -11.66 9.82
C GLU A 118 32.68 -12.00 8.45
N ARG A 119 31.49 -11.47 8.12
CA ARG A 119 30.72 -11.83 6.92
C ARG A 119 30.49 -13.34 6.82
N THR A 120 30.26 -13.99 7.95
CA THR A 120 29.96 -15.43 8.05
C THR A 120 28.59 -15.65 8.68
N ILE A 121 27.84 -16.64 8.19
CA ILE A 121 26.59 -17.06 8.83
C ILE A 121 26.94 -18.07 9.91
N HIS A 122 26.85 -17.66 11.17
CA HIS A 122 27.03 -18.54 12.32
C HIS A 122 25.71 -18.76 13.03
N CYS A 123 25.21 -19.99 12.99
CA CYS A 123 23.94 -20.36 13.59
C CYS A 123 24.13 -21.10 14.93
N GLU A 124 23.29 -20.77 15.91
CA GLU A 124 23.27 -21.42 17.22
C GLU A 124 21.86 -21.91 17.56
N LYS A 125 21.77 -23.12 18.14
CA LYS A 125 20.51 -23.67 18.65
C LYS A 125 20.26 -23.19 20.07
N LYS A 126 19.11 -22.57 20.32
CA LYS A 126 18.66 -22.08 21.63
C LYS A 126 17.27 -22.63 21.95
N GLY A 127 16.90 -22.70 23.23
CA GLY A 127 15.53 -23.04 23.61
C GLY A 127 14.60 -21.86 23.33
N LEU A 128 13.43 -22.10 22.72
CA LEU A 128 12.42 -21.05 22.51
C LEU A 128 11.93 -20.49 23.86
N ASP A 129 11.83 -21.35 24.90
CA ASP A 129 11.48 -20.99 26.28
C ASP A 129 12.64 -20.39 27.10
N GLY A 130 13.82 -20.23 26.50
CA GLY A 130 14.97 -19.66 27.18
C GLY A 130 14.94 -18.13 27.24
N GLU A 131 15.80 -17.53 28.08
CA GLU A 131 15.99 -16.07 28.23
C GLU A 131 16.75 -15.43 27.04
N THR A 132 16.86 -16.12 25.90
CA THR A 132 17.64 -15.61 24.77
C THR A 132 16.88 -14.48 24.08
N SER A 133 17.47 -13.29 24.11
CA SER A 133 16.96 -12.13 23.36
C SER A 133 17.37 -12.22 21.89
N TYR A 134 16.41 -12.03 20.98
CA TYR A 134 16.65 -12.01 19.54
C TYR A 134 15.70 -11.07 18.81
N VAL A 135 16.12 -10.62 17.63
CA VAL A 135 15.29 -9.90 16.66
C VAL A 135 14.66 -10.90 15.70
N ALA A 136 13.39 -10.77 15.34
CA ALA A 136 12.81 -11.52 14.23
C ALA A 136 12.68 -10.63 12.99
N LEU A 137 13.16 -11.11 11.83
CA LEU A 137 13.04 -10.35 10.58
C LEU A 137 11.71 -10.61 9.89
N SER A 138 11.14 -9.55 9.35
CA SER A 138 10.00 -9.60 8.43
C SER A 138 10.44 -9.09 7.07
N TYR A 139 10.37 -9.92 6.04
CA TYR A 139 10.87 -9.58 4.71
C TYR A 139 10.15 -10.39 3.62
N ARG A 140 10.38 -10.05 2.34
CA ARG A 140 9.77 -10.77 1.21
C ARG A 140 10.53 -12.05 0.90
N TRP A 141 9.79 -13.15 0.71
CA TRP A 141 10.33 -14.44 0.29
C TRP A 141 10.53 -14.55 -1.22
N GLY A 142 11.65 -15.17 -1.60
CA GLY A 142 11.90 -15.80 -2.91
C GLY A 142 12.08 -14.84 -4.09
N GLU A 143 12.77 -15.34 -5.12
CA GLU A 143 12.96 -14.83 -6.50
C GLU A 143 14.43 -14.67 -6.91
N LEU A 144 15.38 -15.12 -6.07
CA LEU A 144 16.78 -15.26 -6.43
C LEU A 144 17.16 -16.73 -6.62
N ASP A 145 18.26 -16.95 -7.33
CA ASP A 145 18.90 -18.26 -7.43
C ASP A 145 19.33 -18.76 -6.04
N GLU A 146 19.25 -20.08 -5.85
CA GLU A 146 19.56 -20.74 -4.58
C GLU A 146 21.05 -20.57 -4.21
N GLN A 147 21.30 -19.99 -3.05
CA GLN A 147 22.62 -19.90 -2.42
C GLN A 147 22.67 -20.88 -1.25
N ILE A 148 23.65 -21.79 -1.25
CA ILE A 148 23.89 -22.73 -0.15
C ILE A 148 25.01 -22.19 0.72
N VAL A 149 24.75 -22.04 2.01
CA VAL A 149 25.69 -21.47 2.98
C VAL A 149 25.88 -22.45 4.13
N ALA A 150 27.13 -22.81 4.42
CA ALA A 150 27.46 -23.56 5.62
C ALA A 150 27.23 -22.67 6.85
N ALA A 151 26.21 -22.99 7.63
CA ALA A 151 25.82 -22.24 8.82
C ALA A 151 26.41 -22.85 10.10
N THR A 152 26.63 -24.17 10.10
CA THR A 152 27.46 -24.95 11.03
C THR A 152 28.07 -26.14 10.27
N ASP A 153 28.90 -26.97 10.92
CA ASP A 153 29.51 -28.14 10.29
C ASP A 153 28.49 -29.16 9.77
N ASP A 154 27.29 -29.24 10.39
CA ASP A 154 26.22 -30.18 10.06
C ASP A 154 24.95 -29.53 9.50
N TYR A 155 24.93 -28.21 9.32
CA TYR A 155 23.76 -27.47 8.84
C TYR A 155 24.09 -26.50 7.72
N HIS A 156 23.41 -26.69 6.58
CA HIS A 156 23.51 -25.83 5.41
C HIS A 156 22.19 -25.08 5.21
N ALA A 157 22.26 -23.75 5.22
CA ALA A 157 21.11 -22.92 4.91
C ALA A 157 20.98 -22.73 3.39
N ARG A 158 19.74 -22.78 2.89
CA ARG A 158 19.39 -22.57 1.48
C ARG A 158 18.64 -21.24 1.35
N ILE A 159 19.27 -20.26 0.74
CA ILE A 159 18.78 -18.89 0.65
C ILE A 159 18.37 -18.60 -0.80
N VAL A 160 17.09 -18.29 -1.00
CA VAL A 160 16.51 -17.93 -2.31
C VAL A 160 15.89 -16.53 -2.32
N SER A 161 15.96 -15.82 -1.20
CA SER A 161 15.17 -14.60 -0.99
C SER A 161 16.01 -13.32 -1.05
N PHE A 162 17.29 -13.36 -0.68
CA PHE A 162 18.17 -12.19 -0.66
C PHE A 162 19.63 -12.57 -0.91
N GLN A 163 20.44 -11.57 -1.25
CA GLN A 163 21.90 -11.72 -1.35
C GLN A 163 22.52 -11.62 0.06
N LEU A 164 23.53 -12.44 0.35
CA LEU A 164 24.21 -12.41 1.65
C LEU A 164 24.81 -11.05 1.99
N ASP A 165 25.33 -10.35 0.99
CA ASP A 165 25.91 -9.01 1.17
C ASP A 165 24.88 -8.00 1.71
N ASP A 166 23.63 -8.12 1.31
CA ASP A 166 22.54 -7.26 1.81
C ASP A 166 22.19 -7.62 3.25
N PHE A 167 22.19 -8.91 3.60
CA PHE A 167 21.98 -9.37 4.97
C PHE A 167 23.13 -8.97 5.92
N PHE A 168 24.38 -9.03 5.48
CA PHE A 168 25.53 -8.58 6.27
C PHE A 168 25.48 -7.07 6.57
N LYS A 169 25.10 -6.25 5.58
CA LYS A 169 24.88 -4.80 5.79
C LYS A 169 23.77 -4.53 6.80
N LEU A 170 22.68 -5.32 6.75
CA LEU A 170 21.60 -5.21 7.73
C LEU A 170 22.09 -5.55 9.15
N CYS A 171 22.87 -6.62 9.31
CA CYS A 171 23.46 -6.98 10.61
C CYS A 171 24.39 -5.88 11.12
N GLU A 172 25.16 -5.24 10.23
CA GLU A 172 26.02 -4.10 10.54
C GLU A 172 25.22 -2.90 11.04
N ALA A 173 24.09 -2.61 10.39
CA ALA A 173 23.18 -1.56 10.81
C ALA A 173 22.54 -1.89 12.18
N MET A 174 22.13 -3.13 12.43
CA MET A 174 21.57 -3.57 13.71
C MET A 174 22.54 -3.43 14.89
N GLN A 175 23.84 -3.70 14.68
CA GLN A 175 24.85 -3.51 15.74
C GLN A 175 25.04 -2.06 16.15
N ARG A 176 24.67 -1.12 15.27
CA ARG A 176 24.80 0.31 15.51
C ARG A 176 23.48 0.95 15.93
N GLU A 177 22.36 0.30 15.63
CA GLU A 177 21.03 0.79 15.99
C GLU A 177 20.90 0.83 17.53
N PRO A 178 20.55 1.99 18.14
CA PRO A 178 20.61 2.16 19.59
C PRO A 178 19.79 1.17 20.42
N ASP A 179 18.64 0.74 19.91
CA ASP A 179 17.70 -0.17 20.56
C ASP A 179 17.98 -1.65 20.25
N LEU A 180 18.79 -1.96 19.23
CA LEU A 180 19.10 -3.34 18.81
C LEU A 180 20.55 -3.75 19.07
N GLN A 181 21.47 -2.81 19.28
CA GLN A 181 22.91 -3.08 19.48
C GLN A 181 23.23 -4.06 20.62
N HIS A 182 22.33 -4.21 21.59
CA HIS A 182 22.48 -5.11 22.74
C HIS A 182 21.92 -6.51 22.49
N ILE A 183 21.25 -6.74 21.36
CA ILE A 183 20.68 -8.03 20.99
C ILE A 183 21.71 -8.79 20.15
N GLU A 184 22.08 -9.99 20.59
CA GLU A 184 23.14 -10.78 19.94
C GLU A 184 22.64 -11.56 18.71
N TYR A 185 21.36 -11.89 18.67
CA TYR A 185 20.81 -12.87 17.74
C TYR A 185 19.70 -12.31 16.86
N VAL A 186 19.63 -12.82 15.63
CA VAL A 186 18.53 -12.59 14.70
C VAL A 186 17.94 -13.91 14.20
N TRP A 187 16.62 -13.99 14.17
CA TRP A 187 15.87 -15.07 13.56
C TRP A 187 15.44 -14.68 12.16
N VAL A 188 15.81 -15.51 11.19
CA VAL A 188 15.48 -15.35 9.77
C VAL A 188 15.04 -16.72 9.27
N ASP A 189 13.78 -16.88 8.89
CA ASP A 189 13.19 -18.16 8.49
C ASP A 189 14.03 -18.95 7.45
N THR A 190 14.58 -18.32 6.41
CA THR A 190 15.41 -18.98 5.39
C THR A 190 16.74 -19.51 5.93
N LEU A 191 17.25 -18.92 7.00
CA LEU A 191 18.50 -19.34 7.66
C LEU A 191 18.24 -20.25 8.87
N CYS A 192 17.13 -20.06 9.56
CA CYS A 192 16.86 -20.66 10.87
C CYS A 192 15.89 -21.85 10.81
N VAL A 193 15.26 -22.09 9.66
CA VAL A 193 14.40 -23.25 9.42
C VAL A 193 15.15 -24.27 8.57
N ASP A 194 15.30 -25.49 9.10
CA ASP A 194 15.90 -26.61 8.38
C ASP A 194 15.03 -27.01 7.17
N GLN A 195 15.40 -26.54 5.99
CA GLN A 195 14.63 -26.75 4.76
C GLN A 195 14.70 -28.18 4.23
N GLU A 196 15.72 -28.95 4.63
CA GLU A 196 15.95 -30.32 4.15
C GLU A 196 15.16 -31.34 4.98
N ASN A 197 15.02 -31.10 6.29
CA ASN A 197 14.21 -31.95 7.16
C ASN A 197 12.74 -31.49 7.20
N VAL A 198 11.89 -32.21 6.45
CA VAL A 198 10.45 -31.90 6.34
C VAL A 198 9.73 -31.85 7.69
N GLU A 199 10.09 -32.71 8.64
CA GLU A 199 9.45 -32.76 9.96
C GLU A 199 9.84 -31.56 10.83
N LYS A 200 11.15 -31.26 10.91
CA LYS A 200 11.64 -30.07 11.62
C LYS A 200 11.11 -28.79 11.00
N ARG A 201 11.12 -28.68 9.66
CA ARG A 201 10.52 -27.54 8.94
C ARG A 201 9.07 -27.33 9.35
N LYS A 202 8.26 -28.39 9.30
CA LYS A 202 6.85 -28.33 9.70
C LYS A 202 6.70 -27.92 11.15
N ALA A 203 7.49 -28.49 12.07
CA ALA A 203 7.48 -28.14 13.48
C ALA A 203 7.82 -26.65 13.70
N THR A 204 8.87 -26.12 13.06
CA THR A 204 9.22 -24.70 13.18
C THR A 204 8.16 -23.79 12.58
N ILE A 205 7.57 -24.14 11.44
CA ILE A 205 6.43 -23.42 10.87
C ILE A 205 5.23 -23.45 11.85
N TYR A 206 5.05 -24.54 12.59
CA TYR A 206 4.03 -24.67 13.63
C TYR A 206 4.25 -23.74 14.82
N HIS A 207 5.49 -23.43 15.16
CA HIS A 207 5.87 -22.48 16.21
C HIS A 207 6.14 -21.05 15.72
N MET A 208 5.99 -20.74 14.43
CA MET A 208 6.38 -19.43 13.87
C MET A 208 5.76 -18.23 14.59
N ASN A 209 4.46 -18.30 14.93
CA ASN A 209 3.80 -17.23 15.68
C ASN A 209 4.43 -17.03 17.07
N GLU A 210 4.78 -18.13 17.76
CA GLU A 210 5.44 -18.07 19.07
C GLU A 210 6.86 -17.50 18.96
N ILE A 211 7.58 -17.82 17.88
CA ILE A 211 8.90 -17.27 17.58
C ILE A 211 8.82 -15.74 17.42
N TYR A 212 7.89 -15.23 16.61
CA TYR A 212 7.70 -13.78 16.47
C TYR A 212 7.20 -13.13 17.78
N LEU A 213 6.28 -13.78 18.50
CA LEU A 213 5.78 -13.28 19.78
C LEU A 213 6.85 -13.24 20.87
N ARG A 214 7.92 -14.04 20.80
CA ARG A 214 9.01 -14.03 21.79
C ARG A 214 10.18 -13.12 21.40
N ALA A 215 10.36 -12.82 20.12
CA ALA A 215 11.40 -11.90 19.65
C ALA A 215 11.31 -10.52 20.30
N VAL A 216 12.41 -9.96 20.83
CA VAL A 216 12.43 -8.63 21.49
C VAL A 216 11.89 -7.54 20.56
N ALA A 217 12.26 -7.60 19.28
CA ALA A 217 11.77 -6.72 18.24
C ALA A 217 11.45 -7.51 16.97
N ILE A 218 10.47 -7.01 16.21
CA ILE A 218 10.21 -7.44 14.84
C ILE A 218 10.66 -6.30 13.92
N VAL A 219 11.60 -6.59 13.01
CA VAL A 219 12.15 -5.60 12.08
C VAL A 219 11.70 -5.94 10.66
N ALA A 220 10.90 -5.05 10.08
CA ALA A 220 10.53 -5.12 8.67
C ALA A 220 11.66 -4.61 7.77
N VAL A 221 12.05 -5.39 6.78
CA VAL A 221 13.07 -5.02 5.78
C VAL A 221 12.50 -5.21 4.37
N PRO A 222 11.68 -4.26 3.88
CA PRO A 222 10.93 -4.42 2.64
C PRO A 222 11.80 -4.67 1.41
N ASP A 223 13.03 -4.16 1.39
CA ASP A 223 13.97 -4.21 0.26
C ASP A 223 15.14 -5.20 0.48
N LEU A 224 15.03 -6.15 1.41
CA LEU A 224 16.11 -7.13 1.65
C LEU A 224 16.46 -7.94 0.37
N HIS A 225 15.50 -8.05 -0.55
CA HIS A 225 15.63 -8.70 -1.86
C HIS A 225 16.03 -7.70 -2.99
N ALA A 226 16.78 -6.65 -2.66
CA ALA A 226 17.06 -5.54 -3.57
C ALA A 226 17.67 -5.97 -4.91
N ALA A 227 18.54 -6.99 -4.89
CA ALA A 227 19.11 -7.56 -6.11
C ALA A 227 18.03 -7.99 -7.11
N HIS A 228 16.98 -8.68 -6.65
CA HIS A 228 15.87 -9.09 -7.50
C HIS A 228 15.12 -7.87 -8.06
N ILE A 229 14.74 -6.92 -7.19
CA ILE A 229 13.99 -5.72 -7.58
C ILE A 229 14.75 -4.96 -8.68
N SER A 230 16.06 -4.81 -8.53
CA SER A 230 16.93 -4.13 -9.50
C SER A 230 17.06 -4.89 -10.84
N ALA A 231 16.97 -6.22 -10.80
CA ALA A 231 17.07 -7.07 -11.98
C ALA A 231 15.76 -7.15 -12.77
N THR A 232 14.59 -6.93 -12.12
CA THR A 232 13.28 -7.06 -12.78
C THR A 232 13.09 -6.08 -13.94
N THR A 233 13.46 -4.81 -13.76
CA THR A 233 13.32 -3.76 -14.80
C THR A 233 14.42 -2.72 -14.69
N SER A 234 14.77 -2.07 -15.82
CA SER A 234 15.71 -0.94 -15.80
C SER A 234 15.19 0.23 -14.96
N ALA A 235 13.88 0.49 -15.00
CA ALA A 235 13.25 1.55 -14.20
C ALA A 235 13.42 1.34 -12.69
N ASN A 236 13.32 0.09 -12.21
CA ASN A 236 13.58 -0.22 -10.80
C ASN A 236 15.04 0.04 -10.43
N ARG A 237 15.98 -0.33 -11.30
CA ARG A 237 17.40 -0.08 -11.09
C ARG A 237 17.71 1.42 -11.05
N ASP A 238 17.12 2.19 -11.96
CA ASP A 238 17.28 3.64 -11.98
C ASP A 238 16.70 4.28 -10.71
N ALA A 239 15.50 3.85 -10.28
CA ALA A 239 14.90 4.29 -9.02
C ALA A 239 15.76 3.92 -7.79
N MET A 240 16.36 2.73 -7.76
CA MET A 240 17.30 2.34 -6.69
C MET A 240 18.56 3.19 -6.67
N ASN A 241 19.08 3.58 -7.84
CA ASN A 241 20.23 4.48 -7.91
C ASN A 241 19.85 5.86 -7.36
N LEU A 242 18.66 6.38 -7.66
CA LEU A 242 18.16 7.63 -7.07
C LEU A 242 17.97 7.49 -5.55
N VAL A 243 17.43 6.38 -5.05
CA VAL A 243 17.31 6.13 -3.60
C VAL A 243 18.69 6.17 -2.93
N LYS A 244 19.72 5.57 -3.53
CA LYS A 244 21.09 5.62 -3.00
C LYS A 244 21.66 7.04 -3.03
N GLU A 245 21.49 7.74 -4.15
CA GLU A 245 21.96 9.13 -4.33
C GLU A 245 21.35 10.07 -3.28
N TYR A 246 20.05 9.93 -3.02
CA TYR A 246 19.32 10.76 -2.07
C TYR A 246 19.17 10.10 -0.69
N GLY A 247 19.86 9.00 -0.39
CA GLY A 247 19.59 8.14 0.77
C GLY A 247 19.56 8.88 2.11
N ARG A 248 20.56 9.74 2.35
CA ARG A 248 20.61 10.59 3.55
C ARG A 248 19.47 11.61 3.62
N TYR A 249 19.11 12.22 2.50
CA TYR A 249 18.01 13.17 2.43
C TYR A 249 16.67 12.47 2.68
N LEU A 250 16.46 11.30 2.07
CA LEU A 250 15.27 10.46 2.25
C LEU A 250 15.14 9.96 3.69
N TYR A 251 16.25 9.59 4.35
CA TYR A 251 16.24 9.21 5.76
C TYR A 251 15.67 10.34 6.63
N TYR A 252 16.23 11.55 6.54
CA TYR A 252 15.73 12.69 7.32
C TYR A 252 14.33 13.17 6.89
N LEU A 253 13.94 12.90 5.64
CA LEU A 253 12.59 13.16 5.18
C LEU A 253 11.58 12.24 5.89
N LEU A 254 11.96 10.99 6.13
CA LEU A 254 11.15 10.00 6.83
C LEU A 254 11.20 10.13 8.36
N ASP A 255 12.34 10.47 8.96
CA ASP A 255 12.56 10.48 10.43
C ASP A 255 11.64 11.46 11.19
N LYS A 256 11.12 12.51 10.53
CA LYS A 256 10.19 13.53 11.11
C LYS A 256 10.63 14.20 12.42
N SER A 257 11.79 13.85 12.98
CA SER A 257 12.34 14.44 14.20
C SER A 257 12.74 15.90 13.94
N PRO A 258 12.73 16.77 14.97
CA PRO A 258 13.18 18.16 14.81
C PRO A 258 14.62 18.26 14.29
N GLY A 259 15.51 17.35 14.71
CA GLY A 259 16.89 17.29 14.23
C GLY A 259 17.01 16.90 12.75
N ALA A 260 16.07 16.08 12.25
CA ALA A 260 16.00 15.73 10.84
C ALA A 260 15.60 16.92 9.94
N GLN A 261 14.72 17.81 10.42
CA GLN A 261 14.40 19.04 9.69
C GLN A 261 15.64 19.93 9.52
N GLN A 262 16.39 20.15 10.61
CA GLN A 262 17.64 20.92 10.55
C GLN A 262 18.64 20.29 9.58
N SER A 263 18.81 18.97 9.64
CA SER A 263 19.73 18.24 8.74
C SER A 263 19.34 18.39 7.26
N ARG A 264 18.03 18.37 6.94
CA ARG A 264 17.54 18.64 5.58
C ARG A 264 17.84 20.06 5.13
N ASP A 265 17.61 21.05 6.00
CA ASP A 265 17.90 22.45 5.69
C ASP A 265 19.40 22.67 5.43
N GLU A 266 20.28 22.00 6.18
CA GLU A 266 21.72 22.01 5.96
C GLU A 266 22.10 21.35 4.62
N MET A 267 21.48 20.22 4.28
CA MET A 267 21.68 19.56 2.98
C MET A 267 21.22 20.43 1.80
N ASP A 268 20.06 21.08 1.92
CA ASP A 268 19.56 21.99 0.89
C ASP A 268 20.48 23.20 0.72
N ASN A 269 20.97 23.77 1.82
CA ASN A 269 21.94 24.85 1.78
C ASN A 269 23.27 24.42 1.14
N THR A 270 23.75 23.21 1.43
CA THR A 270 24.98 22.66 0.86
C THR A 270 24.82 22.38 -0.64
N TRP A 271 23.67 21.85 -1.05
CA TRP A 271 23.34 21.66 -2.46
C TRP A 271 23.25 23.00 -3.21
N MET A 272 22.57 24.00 -2.64
CA MET A 272 22.51 25.35 -3.22
C MET A 272 23.90 26.01 -3.32
N ASP A 273 24.76 25.82 -2.31
CA ASP A 273 26.16 26.26 -2.34
C ASP A 273 26.91 25.63 -3.53
N SER A 274 26.69 24.34 -3.79
CA SER A 274 27.34 23.63 -4.91
C SER A 274 26.93 24.14 -6.29
N LEU A 275 25.73 24.73 -6.40
CA LEU A 275 25.22 25.38 -7.62
C LEU A 275 25.68 26.84 -7.77
N GLY A 276 26.37 27.39 -6.77
CA GLY A 276 26.76 28.80 -6.74
C GLY A 276 25.60 29.77 -6.44
N ILE A 277 24.50 29.27 -5.86
CA ILE A 277 23.37 30.13 -5.45
C ILE A 277 23.81 31.00 -4.27
N PRO A 278 23.62 32.33 -4.32
CA PRO A 278 24.05 33.22 -3.25
C PRO A 278 23.51 32.82 -1.87
N LYS A 279 24.36 33.00 -0.85
CA LYS A 279 24.08 32.65 0.55
C LYS A 279 23.09 33.57 1.26
N LEU A 280 22.62 34.62 0.60
CA LEU A 280 21.68 35.54 1.22
C LEU A 280 20.34 34.82 1.37
N ASP A 281 19.94 34.61 2.62
CA ASP A 281 18.74 33.90 3.06
C ASP A 281 17.48 34.21 2.24
N LEU A 282 17.26 35.48 1.91
CA LEU A 282 16.10 35.91 1.15
C LEU A 282 16.06 35.25 -0.24
N TYR A 283 17.19 35.21 -0.96
CA TYR A 283 17.23 34.57 -2.28
C TYR A 283 17.02 33.07 -2.19
N ARG A 284 17.60 32.40 -1.20
CA ARG A 284 17.41 30.95 -1.05
C ARG A 284 15.98 30.59 -0.70
N ARG A 285 15.36 31.36 0.20
CA ARG A 285 13.94 31.20 0.53
C ARG A 285 13.10 31.47 -0.71
N ASP A 286 13.27 32.62 -1.36
CA ASP A 286 12.50 32.99 -2.56
C ASP A 286 12.66 31.97 -3.69
N PHE A 287 13.87 31.42 -3.87
CA PHE A 287 14.17 30.40 -4.87
C PHE A 287 13.48 29.06 -4.58
N MET A 288 13.52 28.58 -3.33
CA MET A 288 12.84 27.35 -2.91
C MET A 288 11.31 27.51 -2.86
N ASN A 289 10.83 28.75 -2.84
CA ASN A 289 9.43 29.11 -2.73
C ASN A 289 8.78 29.52 -4.06
N HIS A 290 9.54 29.55 -5.18
CA HIS A 290 9.00 30.01 -6.45
C HIS A 290 8.21 28.91 -7.16
N ASP A 291 6.94 29.19 -7.40
CA ASP A 291 6.01 28.35 -8.13
C ASP A 291 6.42 28.29 -9.61
N ASN A 292 6.50 27.10 -10.21
CA ASN A 292 6.95 26.91 -11.61
C ASN A 292 5.88 27.34 -12.64
N THR A 293 4.81 27.99 -12.19
CA THR A 293 3.75 28.57 -13.02
C THR A 293 4.20 29.89 -13.67
N ILE A 294 5.40 29.94 -14.24
CA ILE A 294 5.60 30.76 -15.44
C ILE A 294 4.86 30.03 -16.54
N THR A 295 3.54 30.25 -16.58
CA THR A 295 2.65 29.76 -17.60
C THR A 295 3.23 30.19 -18.94
N THR A 296 3.76 29.23 -19.68
CA THR A 296 4.08 29.28 -21.10
C THR A 296 2.84 29.57 -21.97
N SER A 297 1.72 30.03 -21.39
CA SER A 297 0.46 30.36 -22.06
C SER A 297 0.55 31.52 -23.05
N SER A 298 1.73 32.13 -23.23
CA SER A 298 2.00 33.09 -24.31
C SER A 298 3.03 32.61 -25.33
N GLN A 299 3.52 31.37 -25.26
CA GLN A 299 4.39 30.80 -26.28
C GLN A 299 3.57 29.91 -27.22
N SER A 300 3.20 30.51 -28.35
CA SER A 300 2.65 29.86 -29.53
C SER A 300 3.38 28.56 -29.89
N ASN A 301 2.62 27.56 -30.34
CA ASN A 301 2.99 26.20 -30.71
C ASN A 301 4.06 26.01 -31.81
N ASP A 302 4.98 26.95 -32.04
CA ASP A 302 6.12 26.74 -32.93
C ASP A 302 7.20 25.91 -32.22
N ARG A 303 6.94 24.61 -32.16
CA ARG A 303 7.90 23.57 -31.79
C ARG A 303 8.97 23.47 -32.88
N ASN A 304 10.10 24.16 -32.69
CA ASN A 304 11.43 23.62 -33.04
C ASN A 304 12.65 24.49 -32.73
N ASP A 305 12.52 25.68 -32.15
CA ASP A 305 13.72 26.47 -31.82
C ASP A 305 14.12 26.30 -30.35
N ASP A 306 15.16 25.48 -30.12
CA ASP A 306 16.17 25.77 -29.11
C ASP A 306 16.70 27.18 -29.39
N ASN A 307 16.00 28.22 -28.92
CA ASN A 307 16.32 29.60 -29.26
C ASN A 307 17.14 30.25 -28.12
N PRO A 308 18.49 30.24 -28.17
CA PRO A 308 19.36 31.15 -27.40
C PRO A 308 19.21 32.62 -27.86
N CYS A 309 18.17 32.93 -28.62
CA CYS A 309 18.08 34.07 -29.50
C CYS A 309 17.57 35.34 -28.84
N ILE A 310 16.92 35.30 -27.66
CA ILE A 310 16.57 36.57 -26.98
C ILE A 310 17.84 37.29 -26.49
N ILE A 311 18.78 36.56 -25.88
CA ILE A 311 20.08 37.11 -25.46
C ILE A 311 20.92 37.50 -26.68
N GLN A 312 20.94 36.65 -27.72
CA GLN A 312 21.68 36.93 -28.96
C GLN A 312 21.10 38.14 -29.72
N GLN A 313 19.77 38.26 -29.82
CA GLN A 313 19.06 39.39 -30.45
C GLN A 313 19.23 40.67 -29.64
N MET A 314 19.17 40.61 -28.30
CA MET A 314 19.48 41.77 -27.45
C MET A 314 20.95 42.19 -27.62
N MET A 315 21.89 41.26 -27.61
CA MET A 315 23.31 41.53 -27.87
C MET A 315 23.53 42.17 -29.24
N THR A 316 22.83 41.67 -30.26
CA THR A 316 22.87 42.19 -31.64
C THR A 316 22.24 43.58 -31.73
N LEU A 317 21.10 43.82 -31.08
CA LEU A 317 20.43 45.12 -31.00
C LEU A 317 21.28 46.15 -30.24
N MET A 318 21.98 45.71 -29.19
CA MET A 318 22.90 46.57 -28.44
C MET A 318 24.15 46.91 -29.24
N HIS A 319 24.72 45.95 -29.98
CA HIS A 319 25.82 46.21 -30.93
C HIS A 319 25.41 47.20 -32.04
N LYS A 320 24.19 47.05 -32.56
CA LYS A 320 23.65 47.94 -33.59
C LYS A 320 23.50 49.38 -33.08
N ARG A 321 23.00 49.59 -31.85
CA ARG A 321 22.90 50.92 -31.24
C ARG A 321 24.26 51.54 -30.90
N TYR A 322 25.26 50.73 -30.54
CA TYR A 322 26.62 51.18 -30.30
C TYR A 322 27.29 51.78 -31.55
N SER A 323 26.85 51.36 -32.75
CA SER A 323 27.36 51.86 -34.03
C SER A 323 26.76 53.23 -34.44
N GLU A 324 25.63 53.63 -33.87
CA GLU A 324 24.84 54.76 -34.38
C GLU A 324 25.03 56.06 -33.56
N ASP A 325 25.39 56.00 -32.28
CA ASP A 325 25.59 57.19 -31.42
C ASP A 325 27.07 57.57 -31.25
N LYS A 326 27.48 58.70 -31.85
CA LYS A 326 28.84 59.26 -31.68
C LYS A 326 28.93 60.23 -30.49
N ALA A 327 29.82 59.85 -29.56
CA ALA A 327 30.90 60.66 -28.97
C ALA A 327 30.71 61.59 -27.75
N GLU A 328 29.54 61.76 -27.12
CA GLU A 328 29.48 62.55 -25.85
C GLU A 328 28.95 61.82 -24.61
N HIS A 329 28.50 60.55 -24.70
CA HIS A 329 27.92 59.80 -23.56
C HIS A 329 28.52 58.38 -23.35
N GLY A 330 29.77 58.16 -23.76
CA GLY A 330 30.41 56.83 -23.83
C GLY A 330 30.40 56.03 -22.51
N ASP A 331 30.68 56.67 -21.38
CA ASP A 331 30.80 55.98 -20.08
C ASP A 331 29.45 55.50 -19.54
N GLN A 332 28.38 56.25 -19.79
CA GLN A 332 27.03 55.91 -19.31
C GLN A 332 26.46 54.72 -20.09
N LEU A 333 26.75 54.62 -21.39
CA LEU A 333 26.32 53.50 -22.22
C LEU A 333 27.09 52.22 -21.86
N GLN A 334 28.40 52.32 -21.59
CA GLN A 334 29.21 51.19 -21.15
C GLN A 334 28.73 50.63 -19.80
N TYR A 335 28.43 51.49 -18.83
CA TYR A 335 27.87 51.07 -17.54
C TYR A 335 26.51 50.38 -17.72
N ARG A 336 25.61 50.95 -18.53
CA ARG A 336 24.29 50.35 -18.80
C ARG A 336 24.42 48.99 -19.48
N LEU A 337 25.34 48.85 -20.43
CA LEU A 337 25.61 47.58 -21.12
C LEU A 337 26.14 46.52 -20.14
N MET A 338 27.05 46.91 -19.25
CA MET A 338 27.59 46.02 -18.21
C MET A 338 26.50 45.54 -17.25
N VAL A 339 25.63 46.45 -16.79
CA VAL A 339 24.50 46.10 -15.90
C VAL A 339 23.51 45.15 -16.58
N GLU A 340 23.18 45.38 -17.85
CA GLU A 340 22.28 44.48 -18.59
C GLU A 340 22.93 43.12 -18.87
N LEU A 341 24.23 43.08 -19.19
CA LEU A 341 24.96 41.82 -19.33
C LEU A 341 24.95 41.00 -18.04
N GLN A 342 25.22 41.66 -16.90
CA GLN A 342 25.19 41.01 -15.59
C GLN A 342 23.77 40.52 -15.24
N ARG A 343 22.74 41.30 -15.58
CA ARG A 343 21.34 40.90 -15.41
C ARG A 343 20.98 39.67 -16.26
N LEU A 344 21.40 39.63 -17.52
CA LEU A 344 21.14 38.50 -18.41
C LEU A 344 21.88 37.24 -17.97
N GLU A 345 23.13 37.37 -17.53
CA GLU A 345 23.89 36.25 -16.98
C GLU A 345 23.24 35.71 -15.70
N TRP A 346 22.79 36.60 -14.81
CA TRP A 346 22.02 36.24 -13.63
C TRP A 346 20.72 35.52 -13.99
N GLN A 347 19.96 36.01 -14.97
CA GLN A 347 18.74 35.33 -15.44
C GLN A 347 19.03 33.94 -16.03
N ARG A 348 20.12 33.79 -16.78
CA ARG A 348 20.55 32.50 -17.31
C ARG A 348 20.89 31.52 -16.18
N GLN A 349 21.67 31.96 -15.19
CA GLN A 349 22.01 31.15 -14.01
C GLN A 349 20.76 30.78 -13.22
N HIS A 350 19.85 31.74 -13.01
CA HIS A 350 18.58 31.51 -12.31
C HIS A 350 17.73 30.44 -12.99
N LEU A 351 17.61 30.48 -14.33
CA LEU A 351 16.89 29.46 -15.10
C LEU A 351 17.56 28.08 -14.98
N ASP A 352 18.89 28.02 -14.99
CA ASP A 352 19.61 26.76 -14.78
C ASP A 352 19.36 26.21 -13.37
N TRP A 353 19.46 27.05 -12.34
CA TRP A 353 19.12 26.68 -10.97
C TRP A 353 17.70 26.14 -10.87
N GLN A 354 16.71 26.82 -11.47
CA GLN A 354 15.32 26.36 -11.47
C GLN A 354 15.18 24.96 -12.10
N ARG A 355 15.86 24.70 -13.22
CA ARG A 355 15.88 23.36 -13.84
C ARG A 355 16.47 22.31 -12.90
N GLN A 356 17.57 22.64 -12.20
CA GLN A 356 18.18 21.73 -11.23
C GLN A 356 17.25 21.48 -10.03
N LEU A 357 16.53 22.49 -9.54
CA LEU A 357 15.55 22.35 -8.47
C LEU A 357 14.39 21.45 -8.87
N VAL A 358 13.82 21.67 -10.06
CA VAL A 358 12.75 20.84 -10.61
C VAL A 358 13.22 19.40 -10.77
N ARG A 359 14.41 19.21 -11.34
CA ARG A 359 15.01 17.87 -11.49
C ARG A 359 15.18 17.16 -10.14
N ARG A 360 15.79 17.83 -9.16
CA ARG A 360 15.98 17.29 -7.81
C ARG A 360 14.65 16.94 -7.14
N LYS A 361 13.64 17.83 -7.26
CA LYS A 361 12.26 17.58 -6.79
C LYS A 361 11.68 16.30 -7.40
N THR A 362 11.77 16.17 -8.71
CA THR A 362 11.27 14.99 -9.45
C THR A 362 11.98 13.72 -9.00
N GLU A 363 13.31 13.73 -8.89
CA GLU A 363 14.10 12.55 -8.51
C GLU A 363 13.83 12.10 -7.06
N ILE A 364 13.71 13.04 -6.10
CA ILE A 364 13.31 12.73 -4.72
C ILE A 364 11.88 12.16 -4.69
N THR A 365 10.96 12.76 -5.47
CA THR A 365 9.57 12.31 -5.57
C THR A 365 9.48 10.88 -6.11
N GLN A 366 10.23 10.57 -7.16
CA GLN A 366 10.33 9.22 -7.73
C GLN A 366 10.90 8.23 -6.72
N SER A 367 11.94 8.61 -5.99
CA SER A 367 12.57 7.77 -4.95
C SER A 367 11.60 7.44 -3.82
N MET A 368 10.86 8.43 -3.31
CA MET A 368 9.84 8.21 -2.26
C MET A 368 8.69 7.33 -2.73
N LYS A 369 8.17 7.57 -3.95
CA LYS A 369 7.11 6.72 -4.53
C LYS A 369 7.59 5.29 -4.75
N PHE A 370 8.86 5.11 -5.11
CA PHE A 370 9.46 3.79 -5.23
C PHE A 370 9.56 3.08 -3.86
N LEU A 371 10.06 3.75 -2.81
CA LEU A 371 10.07 3.21 -1.44
C LEU A 371 8.66 2.84 -0.97
N GLN A 372 7.67 3.72 -1.20
CA GLN A 372 6.27 3.44 -0.93
C GLN A 372 5.80 2.16 -1.65
N SER A 373 6.12 2.00 -2.93
CA SER A 373 5.72 0.82 -3.69
C SER A 373 6.32 -0.48 -3.13
N ILE A 374 7.56 -0.45 -2.62
CA ILE A 374 8.21 -1.60 -2.01
C ILE A 374 7.53 -1.94 -0.67
N MET A 375 7.22 -0.94 0.16
CA MET A 375 6.45 -1.14 1.40
C MET A 375 5.06 -1.72 1.12
N GLU A 376 4.39 -1.25 0.06
CA GLU A 376 3.10 -1.78 -0.38
C GLU A 376 3.21 -3.23 -0.86
N ASP A 377 4.26 -3.59 -1.61
CA ASP A 377 4.47 -5.00 -2.00
C ASP A 377 4.72 -5.89 -0.79
N TRP A 378 5.64 -5.48 0.10
CA TRP A 378 5.98 -6.21 1.33
C TRP A 378 4.73 -6.43 2.20
N SER A 379 4.01 -5.37 2.55
CA SER A 379 2.84 -5.42 3.44
C SER A 379 1.66 -6.21 2.85
N ASN A 380 1.64 -6.46 1.53
CA ASN A 380 0.63 -7.29 0.90
C ASN A 380 0.99 -8.79 0.90
N ARG A 381 2.19 -9.21 1.33
CA ARG A 381 2.53 -10.64 1.37
C ARG A 381 1.83 -11.33 2.54
N THR A 382 1.31 -12.53 2.28
CA THR A 382 0.44 -13.26 3.22
C THR A 382 1.11 -13.58 4.55
N TRP A 383 2.39 -13.98 4.54
CA TRP A 383 3.15 -14.27 5.76
C TRP A 383 3.58 -12.99 6.49
N VAL A 384 4.03 -11.98 5.75
CA VAL A 384 4.34 -10.64 6.30
C VAL A 384 3.15 -10.04 7.05
N ILE A 385 1.93 -10.26 6.57
CA ILE A 385 0.72 -9.82 7.29
C ILE A 385 0.66 -10.36 8.70
N SER A 386 0.96 -11.65 8.89
CA SER A 386 0.97 -12.22 10.23
C SER A 386 2.03 -11.58 11.13
N GLU A 387 3.20 -11.27 10.56
CA GLU A 387 4.35 -10.74 11.29
C GLU A 387 4.09 -9.33 11.83
N TYR A 388 3.56 -8.41 11.01
CA TYR A 388 3.25 -7.06 11.50
C TYR A 388 2.00 -7.05 12.40
N LEU A 389 1.04 -7.96 12.22
CA LEU A 389 -0.10 -8.09 13.14
C LEU A 389 0.35 -8.58 14.51
N LEU A 390 1.33 -9.48 14.57
CA LEU A 390 1.97 -9.90 15.81
C LEU A 390 2.77 -8.76 16.45
N ALA A 391 3.49 -7.96 15.66
CA ALA A 391 4.18 -6.75 16.14
C ALA A 391 3.20 -5.77 16.80
N ARG A 392 2.08 -5.50 16.12
CA ARG A 392 0.96 -4.69 16.63
C ARG A 392 0.45 -5.21 17.96
N ARG A 393 0.10 -6.50 18.04
CA ARG A 393 -0.45 -7.10 19.27
C ARG A 393 0.55 -7.12 20.42
N LYS A 394 1.83 -7.38 20.13
CA LYS A 394 2.85 -7.57 21.16
C LYS A 394 3.33 -6.25 21.74
N THR A 395 3.71 -5.30 20.88
CA THR A 395 4.46 -4.11 21.29
C THR A 395 3.76 -2.80 20.94
N GLY A 396 2.68 -2.84 20.15
CA GLY A 396 2.07 -1.65 19.56
C GLY A 396 2.97 -0.96 18.53
N LYS A 397 4.15 -1.54 18.22
CA LYS A 397 5.19 -0.91 17.40
C LYS A 397 5.76 -1.89 16.36
N LEU A 398 6.21 -1.35 15.24
CA LEU A 398 6.95 -2.07 14.20
C LEU A 398 8.19 -1.24 13.84
N LYS A 399 9.37 -1.81 14.00
CA LYS A 399 10.59 -1.22 13.44
C LYS A 399 10.69 -1.59 11.96
N PHE A 400 11.13 -0.66 11.13
CA PHE A 400 11.39 -0.94 9.72
C PHE A 400 12.66 -0.24 9.22
N TRP A 401 13.32 -0.88 8.26
CA TRP A 401 14.55 -0.41 7.66
C TRP A 401 14.58 -0.68 6.16
N TYR A 402 15.12 0.27 5.39
CA TYR A 402 15.44 0.04 3.99
C TYR A 402 16.95 -0.11 3.85
N ASN A 403 17.39 -1.28 3.41
CA ASN A 403 18.81 -1.56 3.23
C ASN A 403 19.45 -0.70 2.14
N GLN A 404 18.66 -0.18 1.18
CA GLN A 404 19.15 0.81 0.21
C GLN A 404 19.47 2.17 0.84
N LEU A 405 18.96 2.46 2.04
CA LEU A 405 19.33 3.64 2.82
C LEU A 405 20.57 3.39 3.70
N SER A 406 21.07 2.17 3.79
CA SER A 406 22.30 1.86 4.53
C SER A 406 23.49 2.59 3.92
N SER A 407 23.96 3.63 4.62
CA SER A 407 25.15 4.39 4.25
C SER A 407 26.06 4.58 5.48
N PRO A 408 27.39 4.70 5.30
CA PRO A 408 28.31 4.92 6.41
C PRO A 408 27.97 6.16 7.26
N GLU A 409 27.35 7.18 6.65
CA GLU A 409 26.91 8.41 7.31
C GLU A 409 25.68 8.21 8.20
N LEU A 410 24.86 7.18 7.93
CA LEU A 410 23.68 6.82 8.70
C LEU A 410 23.96 5.72 9.74
N ASN A 411 25.23 5.34 9.91
CA ASN A 411 25.64 4.45 10.98
C ASN A 411 25.33 5.03 12.36
N GLY A 412 24.62 4.26 13.19
CA GLY A 412 24.23 4.69 14.54
C GLY A 412 22.89 5.42 14.62
N TYR A 413 22.27 5.69 13.46
CA TYR A 413 20.93 6.24 13.44
C TYR A 413 19.87 5.17 13.76
N PRO A 414 18.78 5.54 14.44
CA PRO A 414 17.72 4.59 14.76
C PRO A 414 17.00 4.11 13.50
N PHE A 415 16.50 2.87 13.56
CA PHE A 415 15.55 2.40 12.56
C PHE A 415 14.23 3.15 12.70
N PHE A 416 13.50 3.27 11.61
CA PHE A 416 12.19 3.92 11.64
C PHE A 416 11.24 3.09 12.51
N GLU A 417 10.41 3.78 13.29
CA GLU A 417 9.41 3.14 14.13
C GLU A 417 8.01 3.55 13.66
N TYR A 418 7.17 2.56 13.40
CA TYR A 418 5.75 2.76 13.18
C TYR A 418 4.97 2.34 14.42
N ASN A 419 4.24 3.28 15.00
CA ASN A 419 3.37 3.03 16.14
C ASN A 419 1.92 2.81 15.65
N PHE A 420 1.37 1.63 15.93
CA PHE A 420 0.01 1.27 15.52
C PHE A 420 -1.07 2.01 16.29
N ASP A 421 -0.79 2.44 17.52
CA ASP A 421 -1.72 3.17 18.39
C ASP A 421 -1.64 4.69 18.15
N GLN A 422 -0.67 5.14 17.35
CA GLN A 422 -0.58 6.54 17.00
C GLN A 422 -1.76 6.90 16.10
N ARG A 423 -2.76 7.53 16.71
CA ARG A 423 -3.85 8.20 16.01
C ARG A 423 -3.29 9.04 14.89
N LYS A 424 -4.03 9.12 13.77
CA LYS A 424 -3.68 10.04 12.69
C LYS A 424 -3.36 11.37 13.36
N PRO A 425 -2.12 11.90 13.24
CA PRO A 425 -1.83 13.19 13.81
C PRO A 425 -2.90 14.10 13.24
N GLU A 426 -3.68 14.73 14.12
CA GLU A 426 -4.68 15.69 13.66
C GLU A 426 -3.96 16.58 12.67
N PRO A 427 -4.54 16.80 11.47
CA PRO A 427 -3.90 17.65 10.49
C PRO A 427 -3.50 18.90 11.26
N PHE A 428 -2.21 19.24 11.24
CA PHE A 428 -1.69 20.34 12.02
C PHE A 428 -2.19 21.62 11.32
N TYR A 429 -3.50 21.85 11.40
CA TYR A 429 -4.11 23.12 11.11
C TYR A 429 -3.39 24.07 12.03
N ILE A 430 -2.66 25.02 11.45
CA ILE A 430 -1.90 26.02 12.17
C ILE A 430 -2.94 26.87 12.92
N HIS A 431 -3.42 26.38 14.05
CA HIS A 431 -4.53 26.93 14.85
C HIS A 431 -4.18 28.26 15.55
N GLY A 432 -3.09 28.90 15.13
CA GLY A 432 -2.62 30.19 15.62
C GLY A 432 -2.69 31.33 14.60
N LEU A 433 -3.07 31.06 13.34
CA LEU A 433 -3.35 32.13 12.39
C LEU A 433 -4.85 32.44 12.49
N SER A 434 -5.18 33.46 13.27
CA SER A 434 -6.46 34.15 13.30
C SER A 434 -7.08 34.21 11.89
N ASP A 435 -8.33 33.75 11.73
CA ASP A 435 -9.12 33.79 10.48
C ASP A 435 -9.09 35.17 9.79
N ASP A 436 -8.74 36.23 10.52
CA ASP A 436 -8.65 37.61 10.04
C ASP A 436 -7.46 37.90 9.08
N TYR A 437 -6.58 36.91 8.79
CA TYR A 437 -5.58 36.99 7.72
C TYR A 437 -5.83 36.03 6.54
N MET A 438 -6.98 35.37 6.48
CA MET A 438 -7.39 34.62 5.29
C MET A 438 -7.64 35.59 4.13
N TYR A 439 -7.06 35.30 2.96
CA TYR A 439 -7.06 36.10 1.72
C TYR A 439 -5.92 37.09 1.54
N ASP A 440 -4.68 36.71 1.87
CA ASP A 440 -3.57 37.09 0.99
C ASP A 440 -3.20 35.90 0.08
N PRO A 441 -3.72 35.85 -1.17
CA PRO A 441 -3.34 34.84 -2.16
C PRO A 441 -1.82 34.75 -2.34
N LEU A 442 -1.04 35.80 -2.03
CA LEU A 442 0.40 35.81 -2.20
C LEU A 442 1.18 35.03 -1.12
N TYR A 443 0.55 34.65 0.00
CA TYR A 443 1.20 33.82 1.03
C TYR A 443 1.04 32.32 0.78
N GLN A 444 -0.05 31.89 0.14
CA GLN A 444 -0.33 30.46 -0.07
C GLN A 444 0.64 29.81 -1.07
N HIS A 445 1.25 30.60 -1.97
CA HIS A 445 2.22 30.11 -2.96
C HIS A 445 3.67 30.04 -2.45
N ARG A 446 4.00 30.57 -1.26
CA ARG A 446 5.40 30.78 -0.83
C ARG A 446 6.05 29.61 -0.09
N HIS A 447 5.52 28.39 -0.10
CA HIS A 447 6.18 27.26 0.59
C HIS A 447 6.15 25.94 -0.18
N GLU A 448 6.06 26.00 -1.50
CA GLU A 448 5.72 24.84 -2.32
C GLU A 448 6.72 23.67 -2.18
N PHE A 449 8.05 23.88 -2.37
CA PHE A 449 8.99 22.75 -2.36
C PHE A 449 9.07 22.05 -0.99
N LYS A 450 9.28 22.82 0.09
CA LYS A 450 9.39 22.22 1.44
C LYS A 450 8.08 21.58 1.87
N ASN A 451 6.95 22.23 1.61
CA ASN A 451 5.64 21.66 1.91
C ASN A 451 5.41 20.39 1.09
N GLN A 452 5.76 20.36 -0.18
CA GLN A 452 5.65 19.15 -1.02
C GLN A 452 6.52 18.01 -0.52
N MET A 453 7.74 18.28 -0.03
CA MET A 453 8.56 17.23 0.57
C MET A 453 7.89 16.69 1.84
N VAL A 454 7.32 17.55 2.67
CA VAL A 454 6.56 17.15 3.87
C VAL A 454 5.28 16.38 3.49
N GLU A 455 4.55 16.84 2.48
CA GLU A 455 3.36 16.16 1.92
C GLU A 455 3.72 14.78 1.39
N LEU A 456 4.82 14.65 0.64
CA LEU A 456 5.32 13.38 0.13
C LEU A 456 5.68 12.39 1.26
N ALA A 457 6.28 12.89 2.35
CA ALA A 457 6.51 12.07 3.55
C ALA A 457 5.19 11.66 4.21
N ASN A 458 4.22 12.58 4.30
CA ASN A 458 2.89 12.30 4.84
C ASN A 458 2.12 11.29 3.99
N GLU A 459 2.17 11.40 2.66
CA GLU A 459 1.60 10.44 1.71
C GLU A 459 2.19 9.04 1.92
N PHE A 460 3.51 8.94 2.11
CA PHE A 460 4.17 7.67 2.44
C PHE A 460 3.60 7.06 3.73
N TYR A 461 3.54 7.84 4.81
CA TYR A 461 3.01 7.37 6.10
C TYR A 461 1.51 7.06 6.07
N ASP A 462 0.73 7.82 5.32
CA ASP A 462 -0.70 7.56 5.12
C ASP A 462 -0.91 6.32 4.26
N SER A 463 -0.06 6.06 3.26
CA SER A 463 -0.05 4.78 2.56
C SER A 463 0.29 3.64 3.52
N MET A 464 1.37 3.77 4.30
CA MET A 464 1.77 2.76 5.29
C MET A 464 0.63 2.47 6.27
N ARG A 465 0.03 3.50 6.90
CA ARG A 465 -1.12 3.35 7.81
C ARG A 465 -2.28 2.61 7.15
N ARG A 466 -2.66 3.00 5.94
CA ARG A 466 -3.72 2.32 5.18
C ARG A 466 -3.41 0.84 4.95
N ARG A 467 -2.13 0.49 4.73
CA ARG A 467 -1.72 -0.89 4.46
C ARG A 467 -1.57 -1.76 5.70
N ILE A 468 -1.02 -1.26 6.80
CA ILE A 468 -0.70 -2.11 7.96
C ILE A 468 -1.68 -1.96 9.13
N SER A 469 -2.38 -0.84 9.26
CA SER A 469 -3.25 -0.56 10.41
C SER A 469 -4.73 -0.61 10.06
N SER A 470 -5.12 -0.04 8.93
CA SER A 470 -6.53 0.20 8.59
C SER A 470 -7.24 -0.97 7.90
N ARG A 471 -6.55 -2.09 7.62
CA ARG A 471 -7.14 -3.21 6.89
C ARG A 471 -7.92 -4.16 7.81
N THR A 472 -9.14 -4.46 7.40
CA THR A 472 -9.99 -5.52 7.96
C THR A 472 -9.42 -6.90 7.64
N ALA A 473 -9.77 -7.92 8.43
CA ALA A 473 -9.37 -9.31 8.15
C ALA A 473 -9.79 -9.75 6.72
N LEU A 474 -10.94 -9.27 6.26
CA LEU A 474 -11.44 -9.52 4.91
C LEU A 474 -10.53 -8.91 3.83
N GLU A 475 -10.12 -7.65 4.00
CA GLU A 475 -9.17 -6.99 3.08
C GLU A 475 -7.81 -7.68 3.07
N LEU A 476 -7.32 -8.07 4.25
CA LEU A 476 -6.07 -8.82 4.38
C LEU A 476 -6.14 -10.13 3.59
N ILE A 477 -7.23 -10.89 3.70
CA ILE A 477 -7.35 -12.18 3.01
C ILE A 477 -7.50 -11.98 1.51
N LEU A 478 -8.30 -11.02 1.05
CA LEU A 478 -8.58 -10.89 -0.38
C LEU A 478 -7.50 -10.15 -1.17
N GLN A 479 -6.81 -9.19 -0.55
CA GLN A 479 -5.81 -8.36 -1.24
C GLN A 479 -4.38 -8.87 -1.08
N SER A 480 -4.15 -9.87 -0.24
CA SER A 480 -2.80 -10.40 -0.05
C SER A 480 -2.26 -11.11 -1.29
N LYS A 481 -0.95 -11.22 -1.38
CA LYS A 481 -0.22 -12.05 -2.33
C LYS A 481 0.22 -13.31 -1.59
N ALA A 482 -0.26 -14.46 -2.05
CA ALA A 482 -0.01 -15.75 -1.45
C ALA A 482 0.57 -16.69 -2.50
N SER A 483 1.53 -17.53 -2.11
CA SER A 483 2.03 -18.59 -3.00
C SER A 483 0.95 -19.65 -3.23
N ARG A 484 0.19 -19.95 -2.17
CA ARG A 484 -0.97 -20.83 -2.18
C ARG A 484 -2.14 -20.11 -1.53
N ASN A 485 -3.36 -20.32 -2.03
CA ASN A 485 -4.52 -19.57 -1.56
C ASN A 485 -4.93 -19.94 -0.12
N GLU A 486 -4.65 -21.17 0.32
CA GLU A 486 -4.85 -21.59 1.71
C GLU A 486 -3.92 -20.88 2.71
N ASP A 487 -2.74 -20.40 2.28
CA ASP A 487 -1.80 -19.68 3.18
C ASP A 487 -2.47 -18.46 3.82
N ARG A 488 -3.43 -17.84 3.10
CA ARG A 488 -4.21 -16.69 3.58
C ARG A 488 -4.99 -17.03 4.85
N PHE A 489 -5.54 -18.24 4.90
CA PHE A 489 -6.27 -18.73 6.06
C PHE A 489 -5.32 -19.07 7.20
N TYR A 490 -4.16 -19.66 6.91
CA TYR A 490 -3.17 -19.99 7.94
C TYR A 490 -2.56 -18.77 8.62
N SER A 491 -2.29 -17.70 7.87
CA SER A 491 -1.57 -16.55 8.42
C SER A 491 -2.49 -15.48 9.02
N ILE A 492 -3.68 -15.26 8.45
CA ILE A 492 -4.53 -14.11 8.83
C ILE A 492 -5.62 -14.51 9.82
N ILE A 493 -6.35 -15.61 9.58
CA ILE A 493 -7.52 -15.96 10.39
C ILE A 493 -7.18 -16.23 11.87
N PRO A 494 -6.09 -16.93 12.23
CA PRO A 494 -5.73 -17.12 13.65
C PRO A 494 -5.46 -15.81 14.40
N LEU A 495 -5.13 -14.75 13.68
CA LEU A 495 -4.85 -13.42 14.23
C LEU A 495 -6.07 -12.48 14.16
N ALA A 496 -7.16 -12.90 13.52
CA ALA A 496 -8.42 -12.16 13.45
C ALA A 496 -9.34 -12.60 14.60
N PRO A 497 -9.52 -11.82 15.68
CA PRO A 497 -10.24 -12.26 16.88
C PRO A 497 -11.66 -12.74 16.60
N LYS A 498 -12.35 -12.07 15.66
CA LYS A 498 -13.70 -12.39 15.19
C LYS A 498 -13.81 -13.78 14.55
N TYR A 499 -12.76 -14.24 13.86
CA TYR A 499 -12.81 -15.45 13.01
C TYR A 499 -11.85 -16.56 13.41
N LYS A 500 -10.99 -16.34 14.41
CA LYS A 500 -9.99 -17.33 14.87
C LYS A 500 -10.60 -18.70 15.21
N HIS A 501 -11.84 -18.74 15.69
CA HIS A 501 -12.52 -19.96 16.12
C HIS A 501 -12.85 -20.93 14.97
N TYR A 502 -12.83 -20.47 13.71
CA TYR A 502 -13.04 -21.34 12.55
C TYR A 502 -11.86 -22.25 12.24
N ILE A 503 -10.65 -21.90 12.72
CA ILE A 503 -9.44 -22.71 12.55
C ILE A 503 -9.04 -23.27 13.91
N LYS A 504 -9.54 -24.46 14.24
CA LYS A 504 -9.20 -25.16 15.49
C LYS A 504 -7.80 -25.76 15.44
N ASP A 505 -7.42 -26.26 14.28
CA ASP A 505 -6.14 -26.92 14.03
C ASP A 505 -5.63 -26.59 12.62
N ARG A 506 -4.33 -26.76 12.39
CA ARG A 506 -3.71 -26.45 11.08
C ARG A 506 -4.07 -27.46 9.97
N HIS A 507 -4.63 -28.61 10.30
CA HIS A 507 -5.09 -29.57 9.29
C HIS A 507 -6.48 -29.21 8.76
N SER A 508 -7.30 -28.50 9.54
CA SER A 508 -8.66 -28.06 9.15
C SER A 508 -8.70 -27.33 7.80
N VAL A 509 -7.75 -26.43 7.53
CA VAL A 509 -7.71 -25.63 6.29
C VAL A 509 -7.43 -26.49 5.06
N SER A 510 -6.59 -27.52 5.16
CA SER A 510 -6.30 -28.42 4.04
C SER A 510 -7.53 -29.19 3.56
N GLY A 511 -8.49 -29.45 4.47
CA GLY A 511 -9.77 -30.08 4.16
C GLY A 511 -10.79 -29.16 3.49
N LEU A 512 -10.55 -27.85 3.42
CA LEU A 512 -11.48 -26.89 2.84
C LEU A 512 -11.48 -26.88 1.30
N GLY A 513 -10.46 -27.47 0.68
CA GLY A 513 -10.33 -27.48 -0.78
C GLY A 513 -10.11 -26.10 -1.39
N ILE A 514 -9.37 -25.23 -0.72
CA ILE A 514 -9.01 -23.89 -1.23
C ILE A 514 -7.91 -24.02 -2.28
N SER A 515 -8.23 -23.77 -3.55
CA SER A 515 -7.27 -23.82 -4.66
C SER A 515 -7.10 -22.48 -5.36
N ASP A 516 -8.11 -21.62 -5.32
CA ASP A 516 -8.19 -20.37 -6.08
C ASP A 516 -8.89 -19.26 -5.28
N MET A 517 -8.93 -18.04 -5.80
CA MET A 517 -9.62 -16.93 -5.12
C MET A 517 -11.15 -17.10 -5.07
N LEU A 518 -11.72 -17.94 -5.94
CA LEU A 518 -13.15 -18.25 -5.93
C LEU A 518 -13.51 -19.07 -4.70
N SER A 519 -12.80 -20.17 -4.47
CA SER A 519 -12.92 -21.02 -3.28
C SER A 519 -12.60 -20.25 -1.99
N VAL A 520 -11.62 -19.32 -1.98
CA VAL A 520 -11.39 -18.40 -0.86
C VAL A 520 -12.66 -17.62 -0.52
N ARG A 521 -13.30 -16.97 -1.51
CA ARG A 521 -14.49 -16.15 -1.30
C ARG A 521 -15.71 -16.94 -0.88
N LEU A 522 -15.95 -18.09 -1.51
CA LEU A 522 -17.03 -18.99 -1.12
C LEU A 522 -16.85 -19.46 0.32
N GLN A 523 -15.61 -19.75 0.74
CA GLN A 523 -15.34 -20.14 2.10
C GLN A 523 -15.53 -18.98 3.09
N LEU A 524 -15.11 -17.77 2.73
CA LEU A 524 -15.38 -16.57 3.53
C LEU A 524 -16.88 -16.31 3.67
N LEU A 525 -17.68 -16.43 2.60
CA LEU A 525 -19.14 -16.30 2.67
C LEU A 525 -19.81 -17.31 3.61
N LYS A 526 -19.15 -18.43 3.94
CA LYS A 526 -19.64 -19.38 4.95
C LYS A 526 -19.29 -18.98 6.38
N TRP A 527 -18.18 -18.28 6.58
CA TRP A 527 -17.60 -17.99 7.90
C TRP A 527 -17.84 -16.57 8.39
N LEU A 528 -18.00 -15.61 7.49
CA LEU A 528 -18.19 -14.21 7.85
C LEU A 528 -19.56 -13.99 8.49
N ASP A 529 -19.71 -12.88 9.23
CA ASP A 529 -21.02 -12.44 9.69
C ASP A 529 -21.75 -11.67 8.58
N THR A 530 -23.00 -11.27 8.82
CA THR A 530 -23.82 -10.59 7.81
C THR A 530 -23.16 -9.31 7.29
N LYS A 531 -22.56 -8.49 8.17
CA LYS A 531 -21.87 -7.23 7.78
C LYS A 531 -20.69 -7.50 6.84
N ASP A 532 -19.81 -8.44 7.17
CA ASP A 532 -18.65 -8.73 6.32
C ASP A 532 -19.02 -9.52 5.04
N LYS A 533 -20.08 -10.33 5.07
CA LYS A 533 -20.65 -10.94 3.83
C LYS A 533 -21.17 -9.86 2.88
N LEU A 534 -21.88 -8.86 3.39
CA LEU A 534 -22.36 -7.72 2.58
C LEU A 534 -21.19 -6.88 2.07
N ASN A 535 -20.19 -6.61 2.91
CA ASN A 535 -18.98 -5.92 2.48
C ASN A 535 -18.30 -6.67 1.31
N LEU A 536 -18.14 -7.99 1.44
CA LEU A 536 -17.61 -8.85 0.37
C LEU A 536 -18.45 -8.76 -0.92
N LEU A 537 -19.78 -8.83 -0.80
CA LEU A 537 -20.71 -8.83 -1.94
C LEU A 537 -20.73 -7.48 -2.69
N PHE A 538 -20.73 -6.37 -1.97
CA PHE A 538 -20.84 -5.03 -2.56
C PHE A 538 -19.49 -4.43 -2.96
N CYS A 539 -18.38 -4.86 -2.36
CA CYS A 539 -17.04 -4.43 -2.77
C CYS A 539 -16.61 -4.97 -4.14
N ALA A 540 -17.23 -6.05 -4.60
CA ALA A 540 -16.95 -6.67 -5.89
C ALA A 540 -17.32 -5.76 -7.10
N GLN A 541 -18.12 -4.71 -6.86
CA GLN A 541 -18.72 -3.89 -7.91
C GLN A 541 -17.85 -2.70 -8.34
N ASN A 542 -17.21 -2.83 -9.50
CA ASN A 542 -16.62 -1.70 -10.23
C ASN A 542 -16.95 -1.86 -11.73
N PRO A 543 -17.09 -0.76 -12.50
CA PRO A 543 -17.53 -0.80 -13.89
C PRO A 543 -16.77 -1.86 -14.68
N ILE A 544 -17.51 -2.83 -15.21
CA ILE A 544 -17.00 -3.71 -16.25
C ILE A 544 -16.68 -2.76 -17.40
N THR A 545 -15.40 -2.60 -17.72
CA THR A 545 -15.02 -1.91 -18.95
C THR A 545 -15.64 -2.71 -20.09
N SER A 546 -16.46 -2.07 -20.92
CA SER A 546 -17.35 -2.66 -21.93
C SER A 546 -16.69 -3.57 -22.99
N LYS A 547 -15.40 -3.88 -22.86
CA LYS A 547 -14.58 -4.58 -23.86
C LYS A 547 -14.08 -5.97 -23.44
N THR A 548 -14.12 -6.33 -22.16
CA THR A 548 -13.74 -7.69 -21.73
C THR A 548 -14.92 -8.63 -21.91
N VAL A 549 -14.71 -9.68 -22.70
CA VAL A 549 -15.64 -10.80 -22.94
C VAL A 549 -16.31 -11.23 -21.64
N ALA A 550 -17.63 -11.42 -21.70
CA ALA A 550 -18.50 -11.74 -20.58
C ALA A 550 -18.12 -13.07 -19.89
N LEU A 551 -17.08 -13.05 -19.05
CA LEU A 551 -17.09 -13.91 -17.88
C LEU A 551 -18.33 -13.50 -17.11
N LEU A 552 -19.34 -14.37 -17.10
CA LEU A 552 -20.58 -14.14 -16.38
C LEU A 552 -20.21 -13.75 -14.94
N PRO A 553 -20.49 -12.51 -14.52
CA PRO A 553 -20.11 -12.07 -13.21
C PRO A 553 -20.95 -12.87 -12.22
N THR A 554 -20.36 -13.87 -11.57
CA THR A 554 -20.96 -14.47 -10.37
C THR A 554 -20.60 -13.57 -9.19
N PHE A 555 -21.38 -13.67 -8.12
CA PHE A 555 -21.10 -12.95 -6.87
C PHE A 555 -19.70 -13.26 -6.29
N ALA A 556 -19.08 -14.37 -6.71
CA ALA A 556 -17.77 -14.81 -6.21
C ALA A 556 -16.61 -14.65 -7.21
N THR A 557 -16.86 -14.53 -8.52
CA THR A 557 -15.82 -14.42 -9.56
C THR A 557 -15.35 -12.99 -9.85
N GLN A 558 -15.98 -11.96 -9.29
CA GLN A 558 -15.57 -10.56 -9.51
C GLN A 558 -14.23 -10.24 -8.82
N LEU A 559 -13.10 -10.41 -9.51
CA LEU A 559 -11.72 -10.36 -8.98
C LEU A 559 -11.21 -8.98 -8.49
N LYS A 560 -12.08 -8.00 -8.24
CA LYS A 560 -11.63 -6.63 -7.95
C LYS A 560 -11.34 -6.37 -6.47
N THR A 561 -10.50 -5.37 -6.24
CA THR A 561 -10.03 -4.89 -4.94
C THR A 561 -11.20 -4.37 -4.10
N ILE A 562 -11.28 -4.82 -2.84
CA ILE A 562 -12.19 -4.24 -1.84
C ILE A 562 -11.94 -2.73 -1.77
N LYS A 563 -13.01 -1.94 -1.91
CA LYS A 563 -12.93 -0.50 -1.75
C LYS A 563 -12.71 -0.20 -0.26
N PRO A 564 -11.58 0.43 0.12
CA PRO A 564 -11.37 0.85 1.50
C PRO A 564 -12.53 1.73 1.97
N GLY A 565 -12.98 1.53 3.20
CA GLY A 565 -14.02 2.36 3.82
C GLY A 565 -15.47 1.91 3.62
N LEU A 566 -15.78 0.93 2.74
CA LEU A 566 -17.16 0.44 2.62
C LEU A 566 -17.70 -0.11 3.94
N LEU A 567 -16.86 -0.86 4.68
CA LEU A 567 -17.24 -1.35 5.99
C LEU A 567 -17.51 -0.22 6.98
N MET A 568 -16.78 0.90 6.90
CA MET A 568 -17.06 2.06 7.73
C MET A 568 -18.43 2.66 7.39
N LEU A 569 -18.79 2.72 6.11
CA LEU A 569 -20.15 3.15 5.70
C LEU A 569 -21.21 2.19 6.25
N ILE A 570 -21.02 0.88 6.10
CA ILE A 570 -21.93 -0.16 6.63
C ILE A 570 -22.12 -0.02 8.14
N ARG A 571 -21.08 0.38 8.87
CA ARG A 571 -21.12 0.61 10.32
C ARG A 571 -21.74 1.96 10.70
N ARG A 572 -21.52 3.00 9.90
CA ARG A 572 -21.92 4.38 10.21
C ARG A 572 -23.41 4.65 9.96
N TYR A 573 -24.02 3.95 9.02
CA TYR A 573 -25.40 4.21 8.61
C TYR A 573 -26.37 3.15 9.12
N ASP A 574 -27.37 3.60 9.88
CA ASP A 574 -28.47 2.78 10.39
C ASP A 574 -29.55 2.48 9.32
N ASP A 575 -29.53 3.19 8.20
CA ASP A 575 -30.49 3.08 7.09
C ASP A 575 -30.20 1.90 6.14
N SER A 576 -29.47 0.91 6.63
CA SER A 576 -29.11 -0.27 5.84
C SER A 576 -30.35 -0.96 5.29
N ASN A 577 -30.27 -1.32 4.00
CA ASN A 577 -31.26 -2.14 3.33
C ASN A 577 -31.20 -3.62 3.77
N PHE A 578 -30.36 -3.96 4.75
CA PHE A 578 -30.20 -5.32 5.25
C PHE A 578 -30.40 -5.33 6.77
N ASP A 579 -30.84 -6.48 7.27
CA ASP A 579 -30.88 -6.75 8.70
C ASP A 579 -29.57 -7.43 9.10
N TYR A 580 -28.71 -6.69 9.79
CA TYR A 580 -27.38 -7.18 10.18
C TYR A 580 -27.44 -8.22 11.29
N ASP A 581 -28.49 -8.23 12.10
CA ASP A 581 -28.65 -9.16 13.22
C ASP A 581 -29.24 -10.50 12.76
N ASN A 582 -29.80 -10.53 11.55
CA ASN A 582 -30.30 -11.75 10.93
C ASN A 582 -29.16 -12.47 10.16
N PRO A 583 -28.66 -13.62 10.63
CA PRO A 583 -27.61 -14.39 9.93
C PRO A 583 -28.09 -15.01 8.61
N ASP A 584 -29.40 -15.16 8.43
CA ASP A 584 -30.02 -15.67 7.20
C ASP A 584 -30.21 -14.57 6.14
N CYS A 585 -29.93 -13.30 6.48
CA CYS A 585 -29.99 -12.19 5.52
C CYS A 585 -29.02 -12.39 4.35
N VAL A 586 -27.86 -13.00 4.60
CA VAL A 586 -26.92 -13.45 3.57
C VAL A 586 -26.45 -14.86 3.89
N ARG A 587 -26.86 -15.84 3.10
CA ARG A 587 -26.55 -17.27 3.35
C ARG A 587 -26.07 -17.96 2.08
N LEU A 588 -24.91 -18.62 2.17
CA LEU A 588 -24.43 -19.48 1.09
C LEU A 588 -24.90 -20.92 1.34
N SER A 589 -25.61 -21.50 0.38
CA SER A 589 -25.97 -22.92 0.35
C SER A 589 -25.46 -23.59 -0.92
N ARG A 590 -25.57 -24.91 -1.01
CA ARG A 590 -25.53 -25.61 -2.29
C ARG A 590 -26.97 -25.81 -2.75
N ASP A 591 -27.18 -25.78 -4.06
CA ASP A 591 -28.45 -26.19 -4.64
C ASP A 591 -28.62 -27.69 -4.43
N ASP A 592 -29.75 -28.11 -3.86
CA ASP A 592 -30.06 -29.53 -3.63
C ASP A 592 -30.44 -30.26 -4.94
N GLY A 593 -30.53 -29.53 -6.05
CA GLY A 593 -30.77 -30.07 -7.38
C GLY A 593 -29.53 -30.68 -8.05
N ASP A 594 -29.68 -31.12 -9.30
CA ASP A 594 -28.63 -31.79 -10.08
C ASP A 594 -27.40 -30.91 -10.38
N SER A 595 -27.51 -29.58 -10.19
CA SER A 595 -26.55 -28.59 -10.66
C SER A 595 -25.27 -28.51 -9.81
N ASN A 596 -25.29 -28.93 -8.54
CA ASN A 596 -24.20 -28.75 -7.56
C ASN A 596 -23.70 -27.28 -7.45
N LEU A 597 -24.50 -26.30 -7.88
CA LEU A 597 -24.11 -24.90 -7.86
C LEU A 597 -24.14 -24.34 -6.44
N ASN A 598 -23.30 -23.34 -6.17
CA ASN A 598 -23.41 -22.57 -4.94
C ASN A 598 -24.49 -21.51 -5.14
N VAL A 599 -25.35 -21.34 -4.15
CA VAL A 599 -26.47 -20.40 -4.18
C VAL A 599 -26.31 -19.43 -3.01
N LEU A 600 -26.24 -18.14 -3.31
CA LEU A 600 -26.27 -17.07 -2.33
C LEU A 600 -27.71 -16.61 -2.15
N TRP A 601 -28.27 -16.88 -0.98
CA TRP A 601 -29.53 -16.30 -0.53
C TRP A 601 -29.29 -14.90 0.01
N LEU A 602 -30.07 -13.94 -0.46
CA LEU A 602 -30.00 -12.54 -0.08
C LEU A 602 -31.39 -11.98 0.26
N CYS A 603 -31.58 -11.46 1.47
CA CYS A 603 -32.87 -10.93 1.93
C CYS A 603 -32.78 -9.42 2.23
N PRO A 604 -32.90 -8.53 1.22
CA PRO A 604 -32.97 -7.09 1.45
C PRO A 604 -34.35 -6.66 1.98
N LYS A 605 -34.40 -5.50 2.65
CA LYS A 605 -35.65 -4.85 3.10
C LYS A 605 -36.45 -4.28 1.92
N GLY A 606 -35.77 -3.87 0.86
CA GLY A 606 -36.35 -3.33 -0.36
C GLY A 606 -35.44 -3.46 -1.58
N TYR A 607 -36.01 -3.33 -2.76
CA TYR A 607 -35.30 -3.39 -4.03
C TYR A 607 -36.07 -2.62 -5.10
N TYR A 608 -35.42 -2.38 -6.24
CA TYR A 608 -36.02 -1.71 -7.38
C TYR A 608 -36.18 -2.70 -8.54
N ILE A 609 -37.38 -2.79 -9.11
CA ILE A 609 -37.63 -3.54 -10.34
C ILE A 609 -37.50 -2.58 -11.52
N ARG A 610 -36.72 -2.96 -12.54
CA ARG A 610 -36.65 -2.20 -13.78
C ARG A 610 -37.92 -2.42 -14.59
N CYS A 611 -38.75 -1.39 -14.70
CA CYS A 611 -39.92 -1.44 -15.57
C CYS A 611 -39.48 -1.54 -17.06
N PRO A 612 -39.94 -2.55 -17.81
CA PRO A 612 -39.61 -2.68 -19.22
C PRO A 612 -40.11 -1.46 -20.00
N ARG A 613 -39.20 -0.66 -20.56
CA ARG A 613 -39.61 0.35 -21.55
C ARG A 613 -40.07 -0.40 -22.80
N ARG A 614 -41.34 -0.23 -23.16
CA ARG A 614 -42.10 -0.91 -24.24
C ARG A 614 -41.47 -0.95 -25.64
N SER A 615 -40.26 -0.45 -25.89
CA SER A 615 -39.78 -0.19 -27.26
C SER A 615 -38.47 -0.86 -27.68
N VAL A 616 -37.71 -1.53 -26.81
CA VAL A 616 -36.53 -2.31 -27.24
C VAL A 616 -36.33 -3.52 -26.34
N GLU A 617 -37.11 -4.57 -26.56
CA GLU A 617 -36.90 -5.91 -25.96
C GLU A 617 -35.67 -6.57 -26.59
N ARG A 618 -34.47 -6.09 -26.27
CA ARG A 618 -33.32 -7.00 -26.34
C ARG A 618 -33.49 -7.99 -25.20
N SER A 619 -33.70 -9.25 -25.55
CA SER A 619 -33.77 -10.32 -24.57
C SER A 619 -32.44 -10.37 -23.81
N PHE A 620 -32.47 -10.33 -22.48
CA PHE A 620 -31.27 -10.52 -21.66
C PHE A 620 -30.59 -11.85 -22.01
N TYR A 621 -31.35 -12.86 -22.45
CA TYR A 621 -30.78 -14.11 -22.97
C TYR A 621 -29.85 -13.90 -24.16
N ASP A 622 -30.21 -13.03 -25.11
CA ASP A 622 -29.39 -12.73 -26.29
C ASP A 622 -28.15 -11.91 -25.92
N GLU A 623 -28.30 -10.95 -24.98
CA GLU A 623 -27.23 -10.08 -24.52
C GLU A 623 -26.16 -10.85 -23.72
N ILE A 624 -26.60 -11.73 -22.83
CA ILE A 624 -25.74 -12.51 -21.95
C ILE A 624 -25.19 -13.74 -22.66
N GLY A 625 -25.96 -14.35 -23.56
CA GLY A 625 -25.55 -15.54 -24.31
C GLY A 625 -24.53 -15.27 -25.40
N GLY A 626 -24.39 -14.04 -25.92
CA GLY A 626 -23.44 -13.76 -26.99
C GLY A 626 -23.71 -14.50 -28.31
N GLY A 627 -24.96 -14.95 -28.53
CA GLY A 627 -25.43 -15.60 -29.76
C GLY A 627 -26.02 -17.01 -29.56
N ARG A 628 -26.72 -17.52 -30.58
CA ARG A 628 -27.49 -18.79 -30.60
C ARG A 628 -26.62 -20.07 -30.57
N GLY A 629 -25.66 -20.18 -29.64
CA GLY A 629 -24.84 -21.38 -29.46
C GLY A 629 -25.35 -22.28 -28.33
N ASP A 630 -25.19 -23.61 -28.45
CA ASP A 630 -25.65 -24.59 -27.45
C ASP A 630 -25.07 -24.39 -26.03
N ALA A 631 -23.90 -23.74 -25.91
CA ALA A 631 -23.24 -23.50 -24.64
C ALA A 631 -24.01 -22.56 -23.70
N THR A 632 -24.77 -21.60 -24.25
CA THR A 632 -25.51 -20.60 -23.46
C THR A 632 -26.78 -21.20 -22.89
N ASN A 633 -27.44 -22.06 -23.66
CA ASN A 633 -28.57 -22.86 -23.21
C ASN A 633 -28.18 -23.77 -22.04
N LYS A 634 -26.94 -24.28 -22.03
CA LYS A 634 -26.45 -25.06 -20.89
C LYS A 634 -26.37 -24.21 -19.61
N PHE A 635 -25.78 -23.01 -19.67
CA PHE A 635 -25.68 -22.14 -18.50
C PHE A 635 -27.05 -21.81 -17.90
N TRP A 636 -28.00 -21.38 -18.73
CA TRP A 636 -29.35 -21.07 -18.27
C TRP A 636 -30.03 -22.29 -17.67
N LYS A 637 -29.89 -23.45 -18.31
CA LYS A 637 -30.41 -24.72 -17.79
C LYS A 637 -29.77 -25.10 -16.45
N ASP A 638 -28.47 -24.88 -16.28
CA ASP A 638 -27.74 -25.18 -15.05
C ASP A 638 -28.25 -24.32 -13.86
N VAL A 639 -28.68 -23.07 -14.11
CA VAL A 639 -29.35 -22.21 -13.11
C VAL A 639 -30.87 -22.42 -13.05
N GLY A 640 -31.42 -23.40 -13.78
CA GLY A 640 -32.84 -23.74 -13.78
C GLY A 640 -33.72 -22.87 -14.67
N LEU A 641 -33.14 -22.05 -15.55
CA LEU A 641 -33.82 -21.13 -16.47
C LEU A 641 -33.92 -21.71 -17.89
N ASP A 642 -35.08 -21.56 -18.52
CA ASP A 642 -35.43 -21.98 -19.88
C ASP A 642 -35.73 -20.73 -20.71
N PRO A 643 -34.83 -20.32 -21.63
CA PRO A 643 -35.01 -19.14 -22.47
C PRO A 643 -36.29 -19.10 -23.30
N ALA A 644 -36.94 -20.25 -23.52
CA ALA A 644 -38.18 -20.35 -24.28
C ALA A 644 -39.44 -20.16 -23.41
N LYS A 645 -39.33 -20.26 -22.08
CA LYS A 645 -40.48 -20.26 -21.16
C LYS A 645 -40.40 -19.18 -20.08
N ASP A 646 -39.22 -18.89 -19.58
CA ASP A 646 -39.06 -18.03 -18.42
C ASP A 646 -38.77 -16.60 -18.85
N ALA A 647 -39.62 -15.67 -18.42
CA ALA A 647 -39.34 -14.25 -18.54
C ALA A 647 -38.20 -13.85 -17.58
N LEU A 648 -37.33 -12.95 -18.04
CA LEU A 648 -36.27 -12.37 -17.23
C LEU A 648 -36.64 -10.97 -16.76
N ASP A 649 -36.59 -10.79 -15.45
CA ASP A 649 -36.72 -9.54 -14.73
C ASP A 649 -35.34 -8.98 -14.38
N ALA A 650 -35.27 -7.67 -14.19
CA ALA A 650 -34.07 -6.98 -13.79
C ALA A 650 -34.32 -6.23 -12.48
N VAL A 651 -33.54 -6.55 -11.45
CA VAL A 651 -33.67 -6.02 -10.09
C VAL A 651 -32.39 -5.30 -9.67
N SER A 652 -32.53 -4.20 -8.96
CA SER A 652 -31.42 -3.46 -8.35
C SER A 652 -31.65 -3.37 -6.85
N ILE A 653 -30.73 -3.94 -6.07
CA ILE A 653 -30.78 -3.96 -4.61
C ILE A 653 -29.75 -2.95 -4.07
N PRO A 654 -30.18 -1.79 -3.52
CA PRO A 654 -29.26 -0.82 -2.94
C PRO A 654 -28.68 -1.35 -1.62
N LEU A 655 -27.47 -0.92 -1.27
CA LEU A 655 -26.90 -1.19 0.06
C LEU A 655 -27.58 -0.36 1.16
N PHE A 656 -27.85 0.91 0.88
CA PHE A 656 -28.48 1.87 1.79
C PHE A 656 -29.77 2.41 1.19
N MET A 657 -30.80 2.62 2.01
CA MET A 657 -32.05 3.24 1.57
C MET A 657 -31.91 4.76 1.67
N SER A 658 -32.18 5.51 0.58
CA SER A 658 -32.19 6.97 0.64
C SER A 658 -33.47 7.47 1.32
N ASP A 659 -33.34 8.24 2.40
CA ASP A 659 -34.47 8.89 3.07
C ASP A 659 -35.17 9.92 2.17
N ASP A 660 -34.41 10.66 1.34
CA ASP A 660 -34.96 11.65 0.40
C ASP A 660 -35.87 11.05 -0.68
N GLN A 661 -35.78 9.73 -0.91
CA GLN A 661 -36.70 9.04 -1.83
C GLN A 661 -38.06 8.69 -1.20
N ARG A 662 -38.23 8.87 0.12
CA ARG A 662 -39.54 8.67 0.77
C ARG A 662 -40.48 9.86 0.58
N CYS A 663 -39.95 11.05 0.33
CA CYS A 663 -40.73 12.27 0.17
C CYS A 663 -40.86 12.63 -1.31
N GLY A 664 -41.76 11.95 -2.03
CA GLY A 664 -42.05 12.21 -3.45
C GLY A 664 -42.79 13.53 -3.72
N GLU A 665 -42.39 14.62 -3.05
CA GLU A 665 -43.18 15.85 -2.94
C GLU A 665 -42.34 17.12 -3.14
N TYR A 666 -41.39 17.10 -4.08
CA TYR A 666 -40.73 18.33 -4.55
C TYR A 666 -41.23 18.69 -5.96
N ASP A 667 -41.88 19.85 -6.01
CA ASP A 667 -42.50 20.50 -7.15
C ASP A 667 -41.52 20.64 -8.34
N ASN A 668 -42.05 20.43 -9.54
CA ASN A 668 -41.32 20.37 -10.82
C ASN A 668 -40.86 21.74 -11.37
N ASP A 669 -40.75 22.77 -10.54
CA ASP A 669 -40.50 24.13 -11.01
C ASP A 669 -39.15 24.62 -10.48
N ASP A 670 -38.06 24.39 -11.23
CA ASP A 670 -37.11 25.44 -11.61
C ASP A 670 -35.91 24.88 -12.42
N ASP A 671 -35.83 25.35 -13.68
CA ASP A 671 -34.72 25.23 -14.61
C ASP A 671 -33.48 25.97 -14.07
N ASP A 672 -32.60 25.32 -13.31
CA ASP A 672 -31.30 25.92 -12.98
C ASP A 672 -30.09 25.03 -13.31
N ARG A 673 -29.12 25.71 -13.91
CA ARG A 673 -27.95 25.18 -14.63
C ARG A 673 -27.01 24.46 -13.67
N PHE A 674 -26.94 23.13 -13.79
CA PHE A 674 -25.84 22.36 -13.20
C PHE A 674 -24.58 22.53 -14.05
N ASP A 675 -23.57 23.19 -13.49
CA ASP A 675 -22.22 23.32 -14.07
C ASP A 675 -21.47 21.97 -13.94
N ASP A 676 -21.11 21.37 -15.07
CA ASP A 676 -20.55 20.02 -15.26
C ASP A 676 -19.05 19.87 -14.85
N HIS A 677 -18.48 20.70 -13.96
CA HIS A 677 -17.01 20.83 -13.85
C HIS A 677 -16.29 20.22 -12.63
N HIS A 678 -16.93 19.41 -11.79
CA HIS A 678 -16.25 18.71 -10.69
C HIS A 678 -16.36 17.18 -10.80
N GLU A 679 -15.61 16.58 -11.74
CA GLU A 679 -15.73 15.16 -12.10
C GLU A 679 -15.03 14.15 -11.16
N ASP A 680 -14.24 14.56 -10.16
CA ASP A 680 -13.37 13.64 -9.41
C ASP A 680 -13.57 13.62 -7.87
N ASP A 681 -14.49 14.40 -7.29
CA ASP A 681 -14.68 14.48 -5.82
C ASP A 681 -16.07 14.00 -5.33
N ASP A 682 -16.71 13.12 -6.11
CA ASP A 682 -18.03 12.51 -5.86
C ASP A 682 -18.11 11.68 -4.54
N LEU A 683 -16.99 11.50 -3.82
CA LEU A 683 -17.00 10.79 -2.54
C LEU A 683 -17.38 11.68 -1.35
N TYR A 684 -17.30 13.01 -1.48
CA TYR A 684 -17.33 13.88 -0.31
C TYR A 684 -18.63 14.65 -0.08
N TYR A 685 -19.49 14.85 -1.10
CA TYR A 685 -20.62 15.80 -0.96
C TYR A 685 -22.02 15.21 -0.74
N ASP A 686 -22.21 13.89 -0.72
CA ASP A 686 -23.41 13.28 -0.08
C ASP A 686 -23.21 11.82 0.42
N GLY A 687 -21.96 11.32 0.45
CA GLY A 687 -21.50 10.15 1.23
C GLY A 687 -22.09 8.75 0.93
N LYS A 688 -23.26 8.63 0.31
CA LYS A 688 -23.88 7.34 -0.02
C LYS A 688 -23.37 6.86 -1.37
N VAL A 689 -22.25 6.13 -1.34
CA VAL A 689 -21.81 5.32 -2.48
C VAL A 689 -23.03 4.48 -2.92
N ARG A 690 -23.58 4.78 -4.10
CA ARG A 690 -24.70 4.01 -4.70
C ARG A 690 -24.19 2.64 -5.16
N SER A 691 -23.83 1.79 -4.20
CA SER A 691 -23.47 0.40 -4.40
C SER A 691 -24.76 -0.38 -4.53
N ASN A 692 -25.18 -0.64 -5.76
CA ASN A 692 -26.38 -1.42 -6.06
C ASN A 692 -26.02 -2.77 -6.65
N LEU A 693 -26.48 -3.84 -6.00
CA LEU A 693 -26.41 -5.17 -6.58
C LEU A 693 -27.47 -5.32 -7.67
N GLN A 694 -27.02 -5.43 -8.92
CA GLN A 694 -27.89 -5.60 -10.08
C GLN A 694 -27.99 -7.07 -10.44
N LEU A 695 -29.22 -7.57 -10.49
CA LEU A 695 -29.58 -8.96 -10.74
C LEU A 695 -30.48 -9.05 -11.97
N VAL A 696 -30.32 -10.11 -12.75
CA VAL A 696 -31.26 -10.51 -13.80
C VAL A 696 -31.65 -11.96 -13.56
N GLY A 697 -32.92 -12.30 -13.68
CA GLY A 697 -33.41 -13.62 -13.30
C GLY A 697 -34.89 -13.80 -13.54
N SER A 698 -35.43 -14.97 -13.18
CA SER A 698 -36.87 -15.21 -13.22
C SER A 698 -37.48 -15.02 -11.83
N TRP A 699 -38.48 -14.15 -11.74
CA TRP A 699 -39.26 -13.98 -10.50
C TRP A 699 -39.94 -15.28 -10.06
N GLU A 700 -40.64 -15.96 -10.99
CA GLU A 700 -41.42 -17.18 -10.70
C GLU A 700 -40.54 -18.30 -10.14
N LYS A 701 -39.32 -18.45 -10.66
CA LYS A 701 -38.38 -19.48 -10.20
C LYS A 701 -37.48 -19.03 -9.07
N ASN A 702 -37.53 -17.75 -8.71
CA ASN A 702 -36.59 -17.08 -7.82
C ASN A 702 -35.14 -17.47 -8.12
N ALA A 703 -34.73 -17.38 -9.39
CA ALA A 703 -33.39 -17.74 -9.84
C ALA A 703 -32.72 -16.55 -10.50
N TRP A 704 -31.67 -16.05 -9.86
CA TRP A 704 -31.04 -14.78 -10.17
C TRP A 704 -29.57 -14.95 -10.48
N ILE A 705 -29.06 -14.13 -11.39
CA ILE A 705 -27.64 -14.01 -11.67
C ILE A 705 -27.26 -12.54 -11.54
N GLN A 706 -26.03 -12.27 -11.10
CA GLN A 706 -25.55 -10.91 -11.04
C GLN A 706 -25.29 -10.41 -12.48
N TYR A 707 -25.99 -9.36 -12.89
CA TYR A 707 -25.85 -8.80 -14.23
C TYR A 707 -26.00 -7.29 -14.20
N ARG A 708 -25.01 -6.58 -14.76
CA ARG A 708 -25.00 -5.12 -14.75
C ARG A 708 -25.74 -4.57 -15.98
N PHE A 709 -26.99 -4.18 -15.79
CA PHE A 709 -27.84 -3.65 -16.86
C PHE A 709 -27.96 -2.12 -16.87
N CYS A 710 -27.36 -1.41 -15.90
CA CYS A 710 -27.21 0.05 -15.96
C CYS A 710 -25.74 0.47 -15.97
N SER A 711 -25.28 0.93 -17.13
CA SER A 711 -23.97 1.56 -17.28
C SER A 711 -23.97 3.04 -16.87
N ASP A 712 -25.14 3.70 -16.90
CA ASP A 712 -25.27 5.17 -16.91
C ASP A 712 -25.61 5.79 -15.54
N TYR A 713 -25.03 5.27 -14.44
CA TYR A 713 -25.13 5.92 -13.13
C TYR A 713 -24.58 7.35 -13.13
N LYS A 714 -23.59 7.63 -13.99
CA LYS A 714 -22.97 8.97 -14.13
C LYS A 714 -23.96 10.07 -14.51
N ARG A 715 -25.07 9.72 -15.17
CA ARG A 715 -26.04 10.72 -15.65
C ARG A 715 -27.19 10.98 -14.69
N HIS A 716 -27.16 10.48 -13.44
CA HIS A 716 -28.20 10.67 -12.43
C HIS A 716 -29.63 10.22 -12.83
N LYS A 717 -29.83 9.73 -14.07
CA LYS A 717 -31.12 9.47 -14.72
C LYS A 717 -31.53 8.00 -14.70
N ILE A 718 -31.05 7.21 -13.73
CA ILE A 718 -31.89 6.11 -13.26
C ILE A 718 -32.88 6.74 -12.29
N TYR A 719 -33.84 7.50 -12.85
CA TYR A 719 -35.07 7.69 -12.12
C TYR A 719 -35.62 6.28 -11.89
N PRO A 720 -36.00 5.91 -10.66
CA PRO A 720 -36.95 4.84 -10.44
C PRO A 720 -38.22 5.27 -11.19
N SER A 721 -38.28 5.02 -12.48
CA SER A 721 -39.36 5.52 -13.32
C SER A 721 -40.57 4.64 -13.04
N LEU A 722 -41.38 5.13 -12.11
CA LEU A 722 -42.70 4.66 -11.72
C LEU A 722 -42.76 3.23 -11.13
N ALA A 723 -43.19 3.18 -9.87
CA ALA A 723 -43.43 2.02 -9.01
C ALA A 723 -42.19 1.40 -8.35
N CYS A 724 -41.68 2.09 -7.32
CA CYS A 724 -41.04 1.39 -6.21
C CYS A 724 -42.11 0.55 -5.50
N HIS A 725 -42.39 -0.66 -5.99
CA HIS A 725 -43.01 -1.66 -5.14
C HIS A 725 -41.94 -2.08 -4.13
N MET A 726 -41.97 -1.47 -2.95
CA MET A 726 -41.29 -2.00 -1.76
C MET A 726 -42.05 -3.21 -1.25
N ASP A 727 -42.26 -4.20 -2.12
CA ASP A 727 -42.77 -5.48 -1.70
C ASP A 727 -41.59 -6.21 -1.06
N GLN A 728 -41.75 -6.71 0.16
CA GLN A 728 -40.78 -7.64 0.70
C GLN A 728 -40.88 -8.90 -0.14
N HIS A 729 -39.78 -9.37 -0.74
CA HIS A 729 -39.73 -10.71 -1.31
C HIS A 729 -39.58 -11.66 -0.11
N PRO A 730 -40.64 -12.32 0.37
CA PRO A 730 -40.60 -13.00 1.67
C PRO A 730 -39.58 -14.14 1.69
N GLU A 731 -39.26 -14.68 0.51
CA GLU A 731 -38.28 -15.75 0.33
C GLU A 731 -36.85 -15.21 0.05
N GLY A 732 -36.64 -13.90 -0.12
CA GLY A 732 -35.36 -13.36 -0.59
C GLY A 732 -34.98 -13.81 -2.00
N PHE A 733 -33.74 -13.51 -2.42
CA PHE A 733 -33.21 -13.77 -3.77
C PHE A 733 -32.25 -14.95 -3.75
N ARG A 734 -32.46 -15.96 -4.61
CA ARG A 734 -31.46 -17.04 -4.83
C ARG A 734 -30.54 -16.67 -5.99
N ILE A 735 -29.32 -16.28 -5.66
CA ILE A 735 -28.32 -15.81 -6.63
C ILE A 735 -27.32 -16.94 -6.91
N TYR A 736 -27.15 -17.31 -8.17
CA TYR A 736 -26.26 -18.38 -8.62
C TYR A 736 -24.88 -17.85 -9.06
#